data_AF-A0AAP2E249-F1
#
_entry.id   AF-A0AAP2E249-F1
#
_cell.length_a   1.000
_cell.length_b   1.000
_cell.length_c   1.000
_cell.angle_alpha   90.00
_cell.angle_beta   90.00
_cell.angle_gamma   90.00
#
_symmetry.space_group_name_H-M   'P 1'
#
loop_
_entity.id
_entity.type
_entity.pdbx_description
1 polymer ?
#
loop_
_entity_poly.entity_id
_entity_poly.type
_entity_poly.pdbx_seq_one_letter_code
_entity_poly.pdbx_strand_id
1 'polypeptide(L)'
;MYRISFRRLLLLTLELAAICTGVRAQGHVPATMNFKTEAFLLKNKIVAEHYSPPAIDDTFSAAVFDLFIDGLDPERLIFTDGEVQALKTYRDKLDDEINGKSWNFLPAATKGYQKALARATQAINQGTQRAFDFSAKEIYREDTLWTKDEAFIFERWRLLLKYETLVRLTNTRSRNTVDPEAIFLKNQEPATRNLVKTINLARLNRVINNAAGFENYVGITLLRALANAIDAHTNYFSPKEMEDFMSELSTEGYLFGFQLKTNDVGDLIVDQLTPGGPAWKSGAIHTGDVLDRLRWEGGNWVELAGLDTHEAGLILDESNHQALEIELHGPGGQQTKALLKKEKMSDDDNIVKSFVLQGDERKIGYIYLPGFYTDWNGTEGSKSANDVAAAILKLKKENIEGIVLDVRFNGGGSLQEAVAMAGIFIDAGPIGLLKNKGGDIVTVKDINRGTIYNGPLVLMVNALSASASEFLAAALKDYHRAIIVGSRTCGKATAQVIHPLDPKNTSSKFNGVTKSPFGYTAITVQKIYRINGKTIQRKGVVPDIQLPDLLSALPVREQDMEHTLPSDSVQKKTYYDPLLFLPLKVVRAKSDERVAASGAFKQQQYYATGLMQKDGDSESLLFKDMLAASQKEQTLATGATVTRGTTAYRINLLPGDVVADPADDYKKNINTAWINRLLQDIYIEESFYIINDQINQSKKQ
;
A
#
# COMPACT_ATOMS: atom_id res chain seq x y z
N MET A 1 3.00 4.68 -16.40
CA MET A 1 3.48 3.58 -15.54
C MET A 1 4.89 3.24 -15.97
N TYR A 2 5.82 3.16 -15.02
CA TYR A 2 7.19 2.72 -15.29
C TYR A 2 7.26 1.20 -15.42
N ARG A 3 8.27 0.69 -16.16
CA ARG A 3 8.66 -0.73 -16.15
C ARG A 3 9.37 -1.11 -14.86
N ILE A 4 8.65 -0.95 -13.75
CA ILE A 4 8.98 -1.59 -12.49
C ILE A 4 8.61 -3.07 -12.69
N SER A 5 9.55 -3.96 -12.39
CA SER A 5 9.33 -5.39 -12.48
C SER A 5 8.27 -5.87 -11.48
N PHE A 6 7.66 -7.01 -11.77
CA PHE A 6 6.65 -7.62 -10.89
C PHE A 6 7.19 -7.87 -9.47
N ARG A 7 8.47 -8.26 -9.36
CA ARG A 7 9.12 -8.54 -8.08
C ARG A 7 9.48 -7.27 -7.31
N ARG A 8 9.94 -6.21 -7.98
CA ARG A 8 10.04 -4.88 -7.34
C ARG A 8 8.67 -4.36 -6.93
N LEU A 9 7.61 -4.59 -7.70
CA LEU A 9 6.24 -4.20 -7.33
C LEU A 9 5.70 -4.98 -6.12
N LEU A 10 6.03 -6.28 -6.00
CA LEU A 10 5.73 -7.09 -4.81
C LEU A 10 6.51 -6.60 -3.59
N LEU A 11 7.81 -6.33 -3.74
CA LEU A 11 8.65 -5.77 -2.68
C LEU A 11 8.12 -4.40 -2.23
N LEU A 12 7.70 -3.52 -3.16
CA LEU A 12 7.04 -2.26 -2.86
C LEU A 12 5.78 -2.42 -1.98
N THR A 13 5.01 -3.49 -2.17
CA THR A 13 3.84 -3.77 -1.31
C THR A 13 4.17 -4.36 0.06
N LEU A 14 5.32 -5.02 0.21
CA LEU A 14 5.84 -5.49 1.50
C LEU A 14 6.55 -4.37 2.26
N GLU A 15 7.25 -3.49 1.55
CA GLU A 15 7.89 -2.27 2.06
C GLU A 15 6.86 -1.24 2.57
N LEU A 16 5.67 -1.16 1.97
CA LEU A 16 4.53 -0.39 2.48
C LEU A 16 4.02 -0.84 3.86
N ALA A 17 4.49 -1.97 4.39
CA ALA A 17 4.25 -2.39 5.78
C ALA A 17 5.49 -2.22 6.69
N ALA A 18 6.61 -1.66 6.19
CA ALA A 18 7.90 -1.70 6.87
C ALA A 18 8.96 -0.65 6.45
N ILE A 19 8.63 0.65 6.31
CA ILE A 19 9.64 1.74 6.28
C ILE A 19 9.22 2.92 7.16
N CYS A 20 10.09 3.27 8.14
CA CYS A 20 10.25 4.62 8.69
C CYS A 20 11.50 4.70 9.61
N THR A 21 12.69 4.93 9.04
CA THR A 21 13.91 5.26 9.84
C THR A 21 14.92 6.08 9.03
N GLY A 22 15.22 7.33 9.43
CA GLY A 22 16.22 8.18 8.77
C GLY A 22 17.12 9.07 9.67
N VAL A 23 18.05 9.80 9.03
CA VAL A 23 19.43 10.03 9.53
C VAL A 23 19.88 11.49 9.27
N ARG A 24 20.34 12.32 10.22
CA ARG A 24 20.59 12.22 11.69
C ARG A 24 20.77 13.63 12.29
N ALA A 25 20.72 13.79 13.61
CA ALA A 25 21.38 14.89 14.33
C ALA A 25 22.56 14.37 15.20
N GLN A 26 23.69 15.07 15.23
CA GLN A 26 24.86 14.65 16.02
C GLN A 26 24.56 14.68 17.53
N GLY A 27 24.92 13.61 18.26
CA GLY A 27 24.86 13.62 19.71
C GLY A 27 24.96 12.24 20.38
N HIS A 28 24.18 11.26 19.92
CA HIS A 28 24.18 9.89 20.45
C HIS A 28 24.16 8.85 19.32
N VAL A 29 24.88 7.75 19.52
CA VAL A 29 24.57 6.47 18.87
C VAL A 29 23.47 5.83 19.72
N PRO A 30 22.31 5.41 19.17
CA PRO A 30 21.32 4.67 19.94
C PRO A 30 21.97 3.40 20.51
N ALA A 31 21.64 3.03 21.76
CA ALA A 31 22.15 1.78 22.31
C ALA A 31 21.63 0.60 21.46
N THR A 32 22.51 -0.35 21.12
CA THR A 32 22.11 -1.58 20.44
C THR A 32 21.09 -2.33 21.31
N MET A 33 19.97 -2.76 20.72
CA MET A 33 18.91 -3.47 21.44
C MET A 33 19.40 -4.86 21.87
N ASN A 34 18.84 -5.39 22.95
CA ASN A 34 19.15 -6.75 23.41
C ASN A 34 18.34 -7.79 22.59
N PHE A 35 18.78 -8.02 21.35
CA PHE A 35 18.06 -8.88 20.39
C PHE A 35 17.84 -10.31 20.87
N LYS A 36 18.74 -10.88 21.69
CA LYS A 36 18.53 -12.21 22.32
C LYS A 36 17.30 -12.20 23.23
N THR A 37 17.15 -11.14 24.02
CA THR A 37 16.02 -11.00 24.96
C THR A 37 14.73 -10.69 24.21
N GLU A 38 14.76 -9.78 23.22
CA GLU A 38 13.62 -9.45 22.37
C GLU A 38 13.09 -10.67 21.62
N ALA A 39 13.97 -11.47 21.00
CA ALA A 39 13.58 -12.67 20.27
C ALA A 39 12.92 -13.72 21.19
N PHE A 40 13.46 -13.91 22.41
CA PHE A 40 12.87 -14.81 23.40
C PHE A 40 11.48 -14.32 23.87
N LEU A 41 11.33 -13.03 24.15
CA LEU A 41 10.05 -12.42 24.56
C LEU A 41 9.02 -12.49 23.43
N LEU A 42 9.41 -12.13 22.21
CA LEU A 42 8.60 -12.19 20.99
C LEU A 42 8.07 -13.60 20.73
N LYS A 43 8.96 -14.60 20.70
CA LYS A 43 8.59 -16.02 20.55
C LYS A 43 7.64 -16.47 21.64
N ASN A 44 7.90 -16.15 22.91
CA ASN A 44 7.01 -16.53 24.01
C ASN A 44 5.63 -15.88 23.89
N LYS A 45 5.56 -14.60 23.50
CA LYS A 45 4.30 -13.87 23.34
C LYS A 45 3.48 -14.43 22.18
N ILE A 46 4.11 -14.72 21.05
CA ILE A 46 3.51 -15.39 19.90
C ILE A 46 2.97 -16.77 20.30
N VAL A 47 3.79 -17.63 20.93
CA VAL A 47 3.35 -18.97 21.36
C VAL A 47 2.17 -18.89 22.35
N ALA A 48 2.17 -17.88 23.24
CA ALA A 48 1.09 -17.64 24.19
C ALA A 48 -0.23 -17.16 23.54
N GLU A 49 -0.18 -16.22 22.59
CA GLU A 49 -1.38 -15.51 22.10
C GLU A 49 -1.86 -15.94 20.70
N HIS A 50 -0.97 -16.39 19.82
CA HIS A 50 -1.28 -16.61 18.40
C HIS A 50 -2.41 -17.63 18.18
N TYR A 51 -3.26 -17.39 17.18
CA TYR A 51 -4.44 -18.18 16.82
C TYR A 51 -4.11 -19.67 16.58
N SER A 52 -2.98 -19.92 15.93
CA SER A 52 -2.47 -21.26 15.60
C SER A 52 -0.95 -21.20 15.67
N PRO A 53 -0.33 -21.22 16.87
CA PRO A 53 1.11 -21.08 17.00
C PRO A 53 1.79 -22.33 16.41
N PRO A 54 2.78 -22.19 15.52
CA PRO A 54 3.56 -23.32 15.04
C PRO A 54 4.45 -23.90 16.16
N ALA A 55 4.98 -25.09 15.91
CA ALA A 55 6.11 -25.58 16.69
C ALA A 55 7.33 -24.66 16.47
N ILE A 56 8.11 -24.45 17.52
CA ILE A 56 9.37 -23.70 17.46
C ILE A 56 10.48 -24.75 17.38
N ASP A 57 10.75 -25.20 16.16
CA ASP A 57 11.65 -26.30 15.79
C ASP A 57 12.49 -25.96 14.54
N ASP A 58 13.28 -26.91 14.03
CA ASP A 58 14.09 -26.80 12.81
C ASP A 58 13.32 -26.28 11.58
N THR A 59 12.01 -26.56 11.47
CA THR A 59 11.16 -26.11 10.36
C THR A 59 10.84 -24.63 10.50
N PHE A 60 10.52 -24.19 11.72
CA PHE A 60 10.38 -22.77 12.03
C PHE A 60 11.71 -22.03 11.85
N SER A 61 12.82 -22.57 12.38
CA SER A 61 14.17 -22.03 12.20
C SER A 61 14.51 -21.84 10.71
N ALA A 62 14.18 -22.83 9.88
CA ALA A 62 14.38 -22.79 8.44
C ALA A 62 13.62 -21.63 7.78
N ALA A 63 12.35 -21.42 8.14
CA ALA A 63 11.55 -20.31 7.62
C ALA A 63 12.08 -18.95 8.08
N VAL A 64 12.46 -18.81 9.36
CA VAL A 64 13.07 -17.57 9.89
C VAL A 64 14.36 -17.24 9.18
N PHE A 65 15.21 -18.24 8.89
CA PHE A 65 16.44 -18.05 8.15
C PHE A 65 16.17 -17.55 6.72
N ASP A 66 15.28 -18.22 5.98
CA ASP A 66 14.99 -17.88 4.59
C ASP A 66 14.38 -16.45 4.50
N LEU A 67 13.38 -16.14 5.34
CA LEU A 67 12.79 -14.79 5.42
C LEU A 67 13.80 -13.71 5.85
N PHE A 68 14.74 -14.04 6.73
CA PHE A 68 15.78 -13.09 7.16
C PHE A 68 16.77 -12.78 6.03
N ILE A 69 17.25 -13.79 5.30
CA ILE A 69 18.14 -13.55 4.15
C ILE A 69 17.39 -12.80 3.06
N ASP A 70 16.11 -13.09 2.84
CA ASP A 70 15.28 -12.40 1.85
C ASP A 70 14.99 -10.95 2.25
N GLY A 71 14.84 -10.66 3.55
CA GLY A 71 14.75 -9.29 4.07
C GLY A 71 16.05 -8.47 3.97
N LEU A 72 17.21 -9.12 3.81
CA LEU A 72 18.51 -8.44 3.63
C LEU A 72 18.96 -8.34 2.16
N ASP A 73 18.57 -9.28 1.31
CA ASP A 73 18.98 -9.38 -0.09
C ASP A 73 17.86 -9.91 -1.01
N PRO A 74 16.73 -9.18 -1.13
CA PRO A 74 15.57 -9.64 -1.89
C PRO A 74 15.83 -9.74 -3.40
N GLU A 75 16.69 -8.86 -3.93
CA GLU A 75 17.06 -8.83 -5.36
C GLU A 75 18.23 -9.77 -5.72
N ARG A 76 18.85 -10.45 -4.74
CA ARG A 76 20.03 -11.34 -4.95
C ARG A 76 21.24 -10.61 -5.53
N LEU A 77 21.46 -9.38 -5.06
CA LEU A 77 22.52 -8.45 -5.48
C LEU A 77 23.60 -8.23 -4.41
N ILE A 78 23.32 -8.59 -3.16
CA ILE A 78 24.22 -8.32 -2.03
C ILE A 78 25.12 -9.52 -1.72
N PHE A 79 24.56 -10.72 -1.50
CA PHE A 79 25.34 -11.89 -1.07
C PHE A 79 25.81 -12.77 -2.24
N THR A 80 26.95 -13.44 -2.04
CA THR A 80 27.35 -14.61 -2.85
C THR A 80 26.70 -15.87 -2.27
N ASP A 81 26.50 -16.90 -3.10
CA ASP A 81 26.05 -18.22 -2.63
C ASP A 81 26.97 -18.73 -1.52
N GLY A 82 28.30 -18.67 -1.67
CA GLY A 82 29.24 -19.09 -0.62
C GLY A 82 29.04 -18.39 0.73
N GLU A 83 28.65 -17.11 0.75
CA GLU A 83 28.31 -16.39 1.99
C GLU A 83 26.95 -16.83 2.55
N VAL A 84 25.94 -17.06 1.70
CA VAL A 84 24.65 -17.63 2.13
C VAL A 84 24.81 -19.06 2.65
N GLN A 85 25.63 -19.90 2.01
CA GLN A 85 25.93 -21.27 2.47
C GLN A 85 26.68 -21.27 3.82
N ALA A 86 27.56 -20.29 4.05
CA ALA A 86 28.20 -20.12 5.36
C ALA A 86 27.17 -19.78 6.46
N LEU A 87 26.19 -18.91 6.16
CA LEU A 87 25.10 -18.58 7.08
C LEU A 87 24.10 -19.75 7.24
N LYS A 88 23.86 -20.57 6.20
CA LYS A 88 22.98 -21.75 6.26
C LYS A 88 23.40 -22.80 7.31
N THR A 89 24.63 -22.73 7.83
CA THR A 89 25.06 -23.56 8.97
C THR A 89 24.28 -23.32 10.27
N TYR A 90 23.51 -22.22 10.34
CA TYR A 90 22.59 -21.86 11.42
C TYR A 90 21.10 -22.09 11.08
N ARG A 91 20.77 -22.51 9.85
CA ARG A 91 19.38 -22.55 9.33
C ARG A 91 18.45 -23.48 10.13
N ASP A 92 19.01 -24.47 10.78
CA ASP A 92 18.38 -25.50 11.62
C ASP A 92 18.64 -25.26 13.14
N LYS A 93 19.04 -24.05 13.55
CA LYS A 93 19.48 -23.75 14.93
C LYS A 93 18.99 -22.40 15.48
N LEU A 94 18.20 -21.63 14.73
CA LEU A 94 17.72 -20.32 15.16
C LEU A 94 16.70 -20.45 16.28
N ASP A 95 15.83 -21.45 16.21
CA ASP A 95 14.91 -21.84 17.29
C ASP A 95 15.69 -22.13 18.60
N ASP A 96 16.82 -22.80 18.48
CA ASP A 96 17.75 -23.13 19.56
C ASP A 96 18.41 -21.88 20.18
N GLU A 97 18.84 -20.92 19.34
CA GLU A 97 19.37 -19.63 19.79
C GLU A 97 18.29 -18.78 20.47
N ILE A 98 17.07 -18.72 19.90
CA ILE A 98 15.89 -18.02 20.42
C ILE A 98 15.42 -18.64 21.75
N ASN A 99 15.54 -19.96 21.92
CA ASN A 99 15.28 -20.64 23.19
C ASN A 99 16.41 -20.47 24.23
N GLY A 100 17.47 -19.72 23.88
CA GLY A 100 18.42 -19.18 24.84
C GLY A 100 19.78 -19.88 24.89
N LYS A 101 20.06 -20.85 24.01
CA LYS A 101 21.34 -21.58 23.94
C LYS A 101 22.50 -20.64 23.51
N SER A 102 22.93 -20.69 22.25
CA SER A 102 23.91 -19.75 21.69
C SER A 102 23.24 -18.46 21.18
N TRP A 103 24.04 -17.49 20.72
CA TRP A 103 23.56 -16.30 20.01
C TRP A 103 24.63 -15.84 19.00
N ASN A 104 24.95 -16.77 18.10
CA ASN A 104 26.05 -16.68 17.15
C ASN A 104 25.59 -16.25 15.76
N PHE A 105 24.32 -16.53 15.40
CA PHE A 105 23.79 -16.24 14.07
C PHE A 105 23.78 -14.74 13.76
N LEU A 106 23.12 -13.94 14.59
CA LEU A 106 22.98 -12.50 14.33
C LEU A 106 24.34 -11.79 14.24
N PRO A 107 25.32 -12.00 15.14
CA PRO A 107 26.67 -11.44 14.97
C PRO A 107 27.37 -11.87 13.66
N ALA A 108 27.22 -13.14 13.25
CA ALA A 108 27.80 -13.65 12.02
C ALA A 108 27.14 -13.02 10.78
N ALA A 109 25.81 -12.92 10.78
CA ALA A 109 25.01 -12.30 9.73
C ALA A 109 25.32 -10.81 9.58
N THR A 110 25.31 -10.04 10.67
CA THR A 110 25.64 -8.60 10.67
C THR A 110 27.03 -8.35 10.07
N LYS A 111 28.04 -9.12 10.48
CA LYS A 111 29.40 -9.01 9.92
C LYS A 111 29.48 -9.40 8.44
N GLY A 112 28.78 -10.47 8.05
CA GLY A 112 28.70 -10.91 6.65
C GLY A 112 28.02 -9.87 5.77
N TYR A 113 26.91 -9.31 6.22
CA TYR A 113 26.15 -8.30 5.50
C TYR A 113 26.91 -6.98 5.37
N GLN A 114 27.62 -6.52 6.41
CA GLN A 114 28.47 -5.33 6.32
C GLN A 114 29.54 -5.46 5.24
N LYS A 115 30.20 -6.63 5.16
CA LYS A 115 31.18 -6.94 4.10
C LYS A 115 30.52 -6.96 2.72
N ALA A 116 29.34 -7.58 2.61
CA ALA A 116 28.60 -7.70 1.36
C ALA A 116 28.11 -6.34 0.83
N LEU A 117 27.64 -5.45 1.70
CA LEU A 117 27.26 -4.06 1.37
C LEU A 117 28.45 -3.20 0.94
N ALA A 118 29.62 -3.37 1.56
CA ALA A 118 30.85 -2.71 1.12
C ALA A 118 31.27 -3.18 -0.28
N ARG A 119 31.13 -4.47 -0.58
CA ARG A 119 31.34 -5.03 -1.93
C ARG A 119 30.31 -4.51 -2.93
N ALA A 120 29.03 -4.45 -2.59
CA ALA A 120 27.99 -3.87 -3.46
C ALA A 120 28.26 -2.38 -3.76
N THR A 121 28.73 -1.63 -2.76
CA THR A 121 29.19 -0.23 -2.92
C THR A 121 30.36 -0.13 -3.91
N GLN A 122 31.32 -1.06 -3.85
CA GLN A 122 32.41 -1.15 -4.83
C GLN A 122 31.90 -1.52 -6.23
N ALA A 123 30.96 -2.48 -6.33
CA ALA A 123 30.35 -2.91 -7.58
C ALA A 123 29.59 -1.77 -8.28
N ILE A 124 28.79 -0.99 -7.56
CA ILE A 124 28.11 0.20 -8.10
C ILE A 124 29.12 1.23 -8.59
N ASN A 125 30.16 1.49 -7.80
CA ASN A 125 31.19 2.45 -8.17
C ASN A 125 31.96 2.02 -9.43
N GLN A 126 32.34 0.75 -9.56
CA GLN A 126 33.08 0.24 -10.73
C GLN A 126 32.17 0.08 -11.95
N GLY A 127 30.97 -0.48 -11.80
CA GLY A 127 29.99 -0.67 -12.87
C GLY A 127 29.54 0.63 -13.54
N THR A 128 29.72 1.77 -12.87
CA THR A 128 29.42 3.12 -13.41
C THR A 128 30.65 3.95 -13.79
N GLN A 129 31.88 3.41 -13.75
CA GLN A 129 33.11 4.15 -14.14
C GLN A 129 33.22 4.46 -15.63
N ARG A 130 32.59 3.66 -16.49
CA ARG A 130 32.66 3.78 -17.95
C ARG A 130 31.26 3.95 -18.53
N ALA A 131 31.17 4.53 -19.72
CA ALA A 131 29.90 4.62 -20.45
C ALA A 131 29.40 3.22 -20.83
N PHE A 132 28.08 3.02 -20.79
CA PHE A 132 27.46 1.77 -21.21
C PHE A 132 27.34 1.66 -22.73
N ASP A 133 27.65 0.48 -23.28
CA ASP A 133 27.41 0.16 -24.69
C ASP A 133 26.00 -0.38 -24.90
N PHE A 134 25.07 0.47 -25.33
CA PHE A 134 23.69 0.09 -25.66
C PHE A 134 23.50 -0.51 -27.07
N SER A 135 24.59 -0.84 -27.77
CA SER A 135 24.59 -1.63 -29.00
C SER A 135 24.94 -3.11 -28.77
N ALA A 136 25.55 -3.44 -27.62
CA ALA A 136 25.82 -4.80 -27.20
C ALA A 136 24.52 -5.57 -26.89
N LYS A 137 24.42 -6.80 -27.43
CA LYS A 137 23.30 -7.73 -27.23
C LYS A 137 23.35 -8.37 -25.84
N GLU A 138 23.06 -7.56 -24.83
CA GLU A 138 23.00 -7.96 -23.43
C GLU A 138 21.54 -7.99 -22.96
N ILE A 139 21.28 -8.73 -21.89
CA ILE A 139 19.95 -8.95 -21.34
C ILE A 139 20.03 -8.74 -19.81
N TYR A 140 19.05 -8.02 -19.26
CA TYR A 140 18.83 -7.94 -17.81
C TYR A 140 17.74 -8.94 -17.41
N ARG A 141 17.93 -9.58 -16.25
CA ARG A 141 16.96 -10.49 -15.65
C ARG A 141 17.01 -10.31 -14.13
N GLU A 142 15.86 -10.35 -13.50
CA GLU A 142 15.79 -10.46 -12.04
C GLU A 142 16.10 -11.89 -11.61
N ASP A 143 17.12 -12.05 -10.79
CA ASP A 143 17.60 -13.35 -10.39
C ASP A 143 16.93 -13.86 -9.10
N THR A 144 16.61 -15.14 -9.07
CA THR A 144 16.08 -15.83 -7.88
C THR A 144 17.17 -16.49 -7.05
N LEU A 145 18.34 -16.74 -7.65
CA LEU A 145 19.49 -17.46 -7.07
C LEU A 145 20.66 -16.52 -6.79
N TRP A 146 21.42 -16.74 -5.72
CA TRP A 146 22.68 -16.02 -5.47
C TRP A 146 23.79 -16.40 -6.46
N THR A 147 24.72 -15.48 -6.70
CA THR A 147 25.85 -15.72 -7.60
C THR A 147 26.95 -16.55 -6.93
N LYS A 148 27.73 -17.28 -7.74
CA LYS A 148 28.86 -18.08 -7.27
C LYS A 148 29.92 -17.27 -6.50
N ASP A 149 30.31 -16.11 -7.02
CA ASP A 149 31.44 -15.32 -6.52
C ASP A 149 31.30 -13.82 -6.83
N GLU A 150 32.30 -13.05 -6.39
CA GLU A 150 32.36 -11.59 -6.51
C GLU A 150 32.31 -11.09 -7.97
N ALA A 151 32.93 -11.78 -8.93
CA ALA A 151 32.93 -11.31 -10.32
C ALA A 151 31.51 -11.32 -10.91
N PHE A 152 30.72 -12.34 -10.58
CA PHE A 152 29.31 -12.42 -10.96
C PHE A 152 28.43 -11.38 -10.25
N ILE A 153 28.73 -10.99 -9.00
CA ILE A 153 28.02 -9.87 -8.34
C ILE A 153 28.27 -8.57 -9.08
N PHE A 154 29.52 -8.29 -9.45
CA PHE A 154 29.87 -7.06 -10.16
C PHE A 154 29.19 -6.99 -11.52
N GLU A 155 29.09 -8.13 -12.21
CA GLU A 155 28.39 -8.24 -13.48
C GLU A 155 26.86 -8.04 -13.33
N ARG A 156 26.23 -8.62 -12.30
CA ARG A 156 24.81 -8.33 -12.00
C ARG A 156 24.55 -6.85 -11.73
N TRP A 157 25.38 -6.22 -10.89
CA TRP A 157 25.30 -4.78 -10.65
C TRP A 157 25.48 -3.98 -11.95
N ARG A 158 26.46 -4.32 -12.79
CA ARG A 158 26.66 -3.66 -14.10
C ARG A 158 25.42 -3.78 -14.98
N LEU A 159 24.81 -4.98 -15.08
CA LEU A 159 23.60 -5.21 -15.88
C LEU A 159 22.39 -4.44 -15.34
N LEU A 160 22.18 -4.40 -14.02
CA LEU A 160 21.14 -3.59 -13.39
C LEU A 160 21.34 -2.09 -13.65
N LEU A 161 22.56 -1.58 -13.41
CA LEU A 161 22.87 -0.15 -13.58
C LEU A 161 22.75 0.25 -15.06
N LYS A 162 23.11 -0.64 -15.99
CA LYS A 162 22.86 -0.47 -17.43
C LYS A 162 21.36 -0.44 -17.73
N TYR A 163 20.57 -1.37 -17.17
CA TYR A 163 19.12 -1.42 -17.33
C TYR A 163 18.42 -0.15 -16.83
N GLU A 164 18.67 0.26 -15.58
CA GLU A 164 18.06 1.47 -15.00
C GLU A 164 18.46 2.73 -15.79
N THR A 165 19.71 2.82 -16.24
CA THR A 165 20.18 3.92 -17.10
C THR A 165 19.45 3.90 -18.45
N LEU A 166 19.28 2.72 -19.05
CA LEU A 166 18.60 2.55 -20.34
C LEU A 166 17.12 2.91 -20.28
N VAL A 167 16.41 2.49 -19.23
CA VAL A 167 15.00 2.83 -18.99
C VAL A 167 14.83 4.34 -18.88
N ARG A 168 15.67 5.03 -18.09
CA ARG A 168 15.60 6.49 -17.97
C ARG A 168 15.93 7.19 -19.30
N LEU A 169 17.01 6.80 -19.99
CA LEU A 169 17.36 7.35 -21.31
C LEU A 169 16.26 7.17 -22.37
N THR A 170 15.64 5.98 -22.44
CA THR A 170 14.60 5.69 -23.44
C THR A 170 13.28 6.35 -23.11
N ASN A 171 12.95 6.55 -21.84
CA ASN A 171 11.81 7.37 -21.41
C ASN A 171 12.02 8.86 -21.77
N THR A 172 13.19 9.44 -21.52
CA THR A 172 13.51 10.80 -22.00
C THR A 172 13.46 10.89 -23.54
N ARG A 173 13.99 9.88 -24.23
CA ARG A 173 14.08 9.85 -25.70
C ARG A 173 12.73 9.74 -26.42
N SER A 174 11.84 8.89 -25.92
CA SER A 174 10.51 8.68 -26.51
C SER A 174 9.66 9.94 -26.51
N ARG A 175 9.95 10.86 -25.58
CA ARG A 175 9.27 12.16 -25.41
C ARG A 175 9.94 13.32 -26.15
N ASN A 176 11.22 13.17 -26.54
CA ASN A 176 11.97 14.18 -27.29
C ASN A 176 12.91 13.54 -28.33
N THR A 177 12.55 13.67 -29.61
CA THR A 177 13.22 13.02 -30.74
C THR A 177 14.14 13.94 -31.56
N VAL A 178 14.42 15.17 -31.09
CA VAL A 178 15.07 16.22 -31.91
C VAL A 178 16.50 15.85 -32.36
N ASP A 179 17.34 15.36 -31.45
CA ASP A 179 18.73 15.01 -31.76
C ASP A 179 18.86 13.64 -32.47
N PRO A 180 19.92 13.38 -33.24
CA PRO A 180 20.32 12.02 -33.63
C PRO A 180 20.63 11.11 -32.43
N GLU A 181 20.33 9.80 -32.51
CA GLU A 181 20.50 8.82 -31.42
C GLU A 181 21.89 8.86 -30.76
N ALA A 182 22.96 8.90 -31.57
CA ALA A 182 24.33 8.96 -31.07
C ALA A 182 24.67 10.28 -30.36
N ILE A 183 24.06 11.40 -30.76
CA ILE A 183 24.24 12.70 -30.11
C ILE A 183 23.47 12.74 -28.78
N PHE A 184 22.22 12.27 -28.79
CA PHE A 184 21.40 12.11 -27.59
C PHE A 184 22.11 11.26 -26.53
N LEU A 185 22.58 10.06 -26.89
CA LEU A 185 23.28 9.17 -25.97
C LEU A 185 24.58 9.80 -25.44
N LYS A 186 25.38 10.43 -26.31
CA LYS A 186 26.62 11.11 -25.89
C LYS A 186 26.36 12.22 -24.87
N ASN A 187 25.26 12.95 -25.01
CA ASN A 187 24.93 14.08 -24.14
C ASN A 187 24.26 13.65 -22.83
N GLN A 188 23.37 12.65 -22.87
CA GLN A 188 22.51 12.29 -21.73
C GLN A 188 23.08 11.15 -20.87
N GLU A 189 23.75 10.15 -21.47
CA GLU A 189 24.25 8.96 -20.74
C GLU A 189 25.11 9.30 -19.51
N PRO A 190 26.05 10.26 -19.55
CA PRO A 190 26.92 10.53 -18.41
C PRO A 190 26.15 11.05 -17.19
N ALA A 191 25.15 11.90 -17.41
CA ALA A 191 24.29 12.43 -16.36
C ALA A 191 23.35 11.34 -15.82
N THR A 192 22.67 10.60 -16.71
CA THR A 192 21.73 9.53 -16.30
C THR A 192 22.43 8.40 -15.54
N ARG A 193 23.62 7.97 -15.98
CA ARG A 193 24.42 6.95 -15.27
C ARG A 193 24.88 7.45 -13.90
N ASN A 194 25.24 8.73 -13.76
CA ASN A 194 25.63 9.29 -12.47
C ASN A 194 24.42 9.43 -11.51
N LEU A 195 23.24 9.76 -12.02
CA LEU A 195 21.99 9.73 -11.25
C LEU A 195 21.68 8.31 -10.76
N VAL A 196 21.66 7.31 -11.65
CA VAL A 196 21.44 5.90 -11.31
C VAL A 196 22.46 5.38 -10.29
N LYS A 197 23.74 5.76 -10.44
CA LYS A 197 24.77 5.50 -9.42
C LYS A 197 24.38 6.08 -8.05
N THR A 198 23.97 7.34 -8.03
CA THR A 198 23.65 8.08 -6.80
C THR A 198 22.45 7.47 -6.07
N ILE A 199 21.39 7.13 -6.80
CA ILE A 199 20.20 6.43 -6.30
C ILE A 199 20.59 5.11 -5.62
N ASN A 200 21.34 4.24 -6.31
CA ASN A 200 21.69 2.93 -5.76
C ASN A 200 22.65 3.03 -4.57
N LEU A 201 23.59 3.99 -4.58
CA LEU A 201 24.42 4.26 -3.41
C LEU A 201 23.60 4.82 -2.23
N ALA A 202 22.58 5.65 -2.48
CA ALA A 202 21.68 6.14 -1.43
C ALA A 202 20.88 4.99 -0.79
N ARG A 203 20.32 4.07 -1.61
CA ARG A 203 19.64 2.86 -1.14
C ARG A 203 20.52 2.04 -0.18
N LEU A 204 21.78 1.74 -0.56
CA LEU A 204 22.72 1.05 0.34
C LEU A 204 23.09 1.88 1.59
N ASN A 205 23.27 3.18 1.44
CA ASN A 205 23.65 4.06 2.55
C ASN A 205 22.57 4.20 3.63
N ARG A 206 21.27 4.09 3.27
CA ARG A 206 20.15 4.02 4.24
C ARG A 206 20.27 2.82 5.19
N VAL A 207 20.72 1.69 4.66
CA VAL A 207 20.99 0.48 5.45
C VAL A 207 22.26 0.66 6.28
N ILE A 208 23.39 1.01 5.64
CA ILE A 208 24.71 1.13 6.29
C ILE A 208 24.70 2.16 7.43
N ASN A 209 24.00 3.28 7.26
CA ASN A 209 24.00 4.40 8.21
C ASN A 209 22.69 4.51 9.01
N ASN A 210 21.82 3.49 8.99
CA ASN A 210 20.45 3.52 9.50
C ASN A 210 20.28 4.29 10.83
N ALA A 211 19.15 4.99 10.98
CA ALA A 211 18.84 5.86 12.13
C ALA A 211 19.02 5.20 13.50
N ALA A 212 18.55 3.95 13.60
CA ALA A 212 18.66 3.14 14.82
C ALA A 212 20.07 2.57 15.01
N GLY A 213 20.91 2.60 13.98
CA GLY A 213 22.21 1.94 13.88
C GLY A 213 22.15 0.69 13.00
N PHE A 214 23.23 0.39 12.28
CA PHE A 214 23.31 -0.77 11.38
C PHE A 214 23.01 -2.10 12.08
N GLU A 215 23.55 -2.33 13.28
CA GLU A 215 23.26 -3.52 14.08
C GLU A 215 21.76 -3.63 14.42
N ASN A 216 21.11 -2.50 14.70
CA ASN A 216 19.70 -2.46 15.01
C ASN A 216 18.84 -2.73 13.77
N TYR A 217 19.20 -2.24 12.58
CA TYR A 217 18.54 -2.62 11.33
C TYR A 217 18.56 -4.14 11.09
N VAL A 218 19.73 -4.77 11.20
CA VAL A 218 19.86 -6.23 10.99
C VAL A 218 19.12 -7.00 12.09
N GLY A 219 19.20 -6.57 13.35
CA GLY A 219 18.49 -7.20 14.47
C GLY A 219 16.97 -7.08 14.37
N ILE A 220 16.43 -5.93 13.94
CA ILE A 220 14.99 -5.74 13.70
C ILE A 220 14.53 -6.60 12.52
N THR A 221 15.35 -6.75 11.46
CA THR A 221 15.06 -7.66 10.35
C THR A 221 14.95 -9.12 10.82
N LEU A 222 15.79 -9.55 11.77
CA LEU A 222 15.65 -10.89 12.39
C LEU A 222 14.37 -11.03 13.22
N LEU A 223 13.99 -10.02 14.00
CA LEU A 223 12.75 -10.06 14.77
C LEU A 223 11.50 -10.06 13.87
N ARG A 224 11.55 -9.36 12.72
CA ARG A 224 10.51 -9.43 11.68
C ARG A 224 10.46 -10.80 11.02
N ALA A 225 11.60 -11.40 10.66
CA ALA A 225 11.63 -12.74 10.08
C ALA A 225 11.09 -13.80 11.06
N LEU A 226 11.40 -13.67 12.35
CA LEU A 226 10.84 -14.48 13.44
C LEU A 226 9.31 -14.38 13.49
N ALA A 227 8.76 -13.16 13.40
CA ALA A 227 7.32 -12.92 13.44
C ALA A 227 6.62 -13.43 12.15
N ASN A 228 7.12 -13.08 10.97
CA ASN A 228 6.50 -13.42 9.68
C ASN A 228 6.57 -14.92 9.33
N ALA A 229 7.52 -15.67 9.91
CA ALA A 229 7.57 -17.14 9.79
C ALA A 229 6.35 -17.85 10.43
N ILE A 230 5.59 -17.14 11.27
CA ILE A 230 4.40 -17.62 11.97
C ILE A 230 3.16 -17.52 11.06
N ASP A 231 2.85 -16.30 10.62
CA ASP A 231 1.96 -16.00 9.50
C ASP A 231 2.28 -14.62 8.90
N ALA A 232 1.77 -14.36 7.69
CA ALA A 232 2.02 -13.13 6.92
C ALA A 232 1.58 -11.81 7.58
N HIS A 233 0.87 -11.85 8.71
CA HIS A 233 0.34 -10.67 9.41
C HIS A 233 0.84 -10.57 10.85
N THR A 234 1.64 -11.52 11.30
CA THR A 234 2.30 -11.50 12.60
C THR A 234 3.63 -10.78 12.44
N ASN A 235 3.74 -9.59 13.04
CA ASN A 235 4.85 -8.66 12.78
C ASN A 235 5.46 -8.13 14.08
N TYR A 236 6.65 -7.55 13.97
CA TYR A 236 7.39 -6.89 15.05
C TYR A 236 7.56 -5.40 14.75
N PHE A 237 7.40 -4.58 15.78
CA PHE A 237 7.66 -3.13 15.76
C PHE A 237 8.65 -2.79 16.87
N SER A 238 9.72 -2.06 16.54
CA SER A 238 10.50 -1.37 17.57
C SER A 238 9.65 -0.29 18.26
N PRO A 239 10.05 0.24 19.43
CA PRO A 239 9.30 1.29 20.12
C PRO A 239 9.07 2.56 19.28
N LYS A 240 9.98 2.87 18.34
CA LYS A 240 9.85 4.01 17.43
C LYS A 240 8.84 3.73 16.31
N GLU A 241 8.95 2.58 15.65
CA GLU A 241 8.04 2.18 14.57
C GLU A 241 6.60 2.00 15.09
N MET A 242 6.42 1.59 16.34
CA MET A 242 5.10 1.53 17.00
C MET A 242 4.49 2.92 17.22
N GLU A 243 5.30 3.93 17.53
CA GLU A 243 4.86 5.33 17.67
C GLU A 243 4.46 5.92 16.31
N ASP A 244 5.22 5.63 15.25
CA ASP A 244 4.92 6.08 13.89
C ASP A 244 3.64 5.42 13.34
N PHE A 245 3.53 4.09 13.46
CA PHE A 245 2.32 3.33 13.09
C PHE A 245 1.05 3.85 13.81
N MET A 246 1.15 4.18 15.09
CA MET A 246 0.02 4.77 15.83
C MET A 246 -0.28 6.22 15.41
N SER A 247 0.70 6.95 14.87
CA SER A 247 0.48 8.26 14.25
C SER A 247 -0.15 8.14 12.85
N GLU A 248 0.08 7.06 12.11
CA GLU A 248 -0.55 6.78 10.81
C GLU A 248 -2.02 6.36 10.96
N LEU A 249 -2.37 5.66 12.03
CA LEU A 249 -3.77 5.30 12.36
C LEU A 249 -4.61 6.49 12.89
N SER A 250 -4.01 7.68 13.03
CA SER A 250 -4.67 8.90 13.48
C SER A 250 -5.32 9.63 12.30
N THR A 251 -6.51 10.20 12.51
CA THR A 251 -7.13 11.13 11.53
C THR A 251 -6.38 12.47 11.39
N GLU A 252 -5.35 12.69 12.22
CA GLU A 252 -4.50 13.88 12.20
C GLU A 252 -3.02 13.48 12.22
N GLY A 253 -2.24 13.94 11.24
CA GLY A 253 -0.81 13.64 11.09
C GLY A 253 0.06 14.90 10.94
N TYR A 254 1.36 14.78 11.17
CA TYR A 254 2.34 15.85 10.98
C TYR A 254 2.90 15.84 9.54
N LEU A 255 2.31 16.65 8.67
CA LEU A 255 2.56 16.62 7.22
C LEU A 255 3.15 17.95 6.71
N PHE A 256 3.82 17.91 5.56
CA PHE A 256 4.23 19.11 4.82
C PHE A 256 3.11 19.68 3.93
N GLY A 257 2.04 18.92 3.70
CA GLY A 257 0.85 19.38 2.97
C GLY A 257 1.02 19.43 1.44
N PHE A 258 1.73 18.47 0.84
CA PHE A 258 1.79 18.30 -0.60
C PHE A 258 1.87 16.81 -0.99
N GLN A 259 1.36 16.49 -2.18
CA GLN A 259 1.45 15.17 -2.84
C GLN A 259 2.26 15.31 -4.12
N LEU A 260 2.99 14.25 -4.50
CA LEU A 260 3.86 14.23 -5.67
C LEU A 260 3.33 13.28 -6.74
N LYS A 261 3.46 13.68 -8.01
CA LYS A 261 3.36 12.78 -9.16
C LYS A 261 4.58 12.93 -10.06
N THR A 262 4.82 11.94 -10.90
CA THR A 262 5.70 12.12 -12.06
C THR A 262 4.86 12.61 -13.24
N ASN A 263 5.30 13.69 -13.89
CA ASN A 263 4.60 14.26 -15.04
C ASN A 263 4.83 13.45 -16.33
N ASP A 264 4.16 13.85 -17.42
CA ASP A 264 4.28 13.19 -18.72
C ASP A 264 5.69 13.24 -19.33
N VAL A 265 6.53 14.21 -18.93
CA VAL A 265 7.92 14.32 -19.41
C VAL A 265 8.94 13.54 -18.55
N GLY A 266 8.56 13.15 -17.33
CA GLY A 266 9.35 12.32 -16.41
C GLY A 266 9.85 13.02 -15.15
N ASP A 267 9.48 14.29 -14.94
CA ASP A 267 9.92 15.05 -13.77
C ASP A 267 8.98 14.81 -12.58
N LEU A 268 9.57 14.85 -11.39
CA LEU A 268 8.85 14.86 -10.13
C LEU A 268 8.20 16.24 -9.94
N ILE A 269 6.87 16.29 -9.92
CA ILE A 269 6.11 17.53 -9.74
C ILE A 269 5.20 17.45 -8.53
N VAL A 270 4.86 18.62 -8.00
CA VAL A 270 3.74 18.80 -7.08
C VAL A 270 2.45 18.46 -7.82
N ASP A 271 1.80 17.35 -7.46
CA ASP A 271 0.47 17.02 -7.98
C ASP A 271 -0.58 17.91 -7.33
N GLN A 272 -0.60 17.88 -6.00
CA GLN A 272 -1.59 18.58 -5.19
C GLN A 272 -0.91 19.21 -3.98
N LEU A 273 -1.39 20.37 -3.61
CA LEU A 273 -1.12 20.96 -2.31
C LEU A 273 -2.31 20.63 -1.42
N THR A 274 -2.08 20.05 -0.25
CA THR A 274 -3.10 19.98 0.79
C THR A 274 -3.37 21.42 1.22
N PRO A 275 -4.54 21.99 0.93
CA PRO A 275 -4.78 23.41 1.20
C PRO A 275 -4.66 23.67 2.70
N GLY A 276 -4.32 24.89 3.12
CA GLY A 276 -4.10 25.21 4.54
C GLY A 276 -2.95 24.44 5.23
N GLY A 277 -2.32 23.46 4.57
CA GLY A 277 -1.10 22.81 5.01
C GLY A 277 0.13 23.70 4.79
N PRO A 278 1.31 23.31 5.30
CA PRO A 278 2.52 24.13 5.25
C PRO A 278 2.93 24.56 3.84
N ALA A 279 2.91 23.65 2.86
CA ALA A 279 3.25 23.97 1.47
C ALA A 279 2.29 25.00 0.85
N TRP A 280 0.98 24.86 1.08
CA TRP A 280 -0.01 25.82 0.63
C TRP A 280 0.12 27.18 1.34
N LYS A 281 0.28 27.18 2.67
CA LYS A 281 0.49 28.39 3.50
C LYS A 281 1.74 29.16 3.11
N SER A 282 2.75 28.50 2.54
CA SER A 282 3.98 29.15 2.10
C SER A 282 3.77 30.16 0.97
N GLY A 283 2.74 29.96 0.13
CA GLY A 283 2.53 30.71 -1.12
C GLY A 283 3.68 30.61 -2.15
N ALA A 284 4.69 29.78 -1.88
CA ALA A 284 5.89 29.63 -2.70
C ALA A 284 5.85 28.38 -3.60
N ILE A 285 5.00 27.41 -3.26
CA ILE A 285 4.85 26.15 -4.00
C ILE A 285 3.48 26.13 -4.67
N HIS A 286 3.42 25.67 -5.91
CA HIS A 286 2.21 25.57 -6.74
C HIS A 286 2.10 24.17 -7.36
N THR A 287 0.86 23.73 -7.65
CA THR A 287 0.63 22.52 -8.45
C THR A 287 1.27 22.65 -9.82
N GLY A 288 2.05 21.63 -10.22
CA GLY A 288 2.80 21.61 -11.46
C GLY A 288 4.25 22.12 -11.35
N ASP A 289 4.66 22.65 -10.20
CA ASP A 289 6.08 22.97 -9.96
C ASP A 289 6.92 21.69 -9.94
N VAL A 290 8.06 21.71 -10.62
CA VAL A 290 9.05 20.64 -10.68
C VAL A 290 9.98 20.74 -9.48
N LEU A 291 10.19 19.63 -8.79
CA LEU A 291 11.11 19.53 -7.66
C LEU A 291 12.54 19.30 -8.18
N ASP A 292 13.42 20.29 -8.02
CA ASP A 292 14.82 20.18 -8.45
C ASP A 292 15.64 19.43 -7.40
N ARG A 293 15.57 19.86 -6.14
CA ARG A 293 16.34 19.31 -5.02
C ARG A 293 15.79 19.71 -3.66
N LEU A 294 16.08 18.91 -2.64
CA LEU A 294 15.69 19.18 -1.26
C LEU A 294 16.85 19.03 -0.27
N ARG A 295 16.68 19.54 0.95
CA ARG A 295 17.48 19.19 2.12
C ARG A 295 16.68 19.33 3.42
N TRP A 296 17.06 18.55 4.41
CA TRP A 296 16.65 18.78 5.79
C TRP A 296 17.44 19.96 6.39
N GLU A 297 16.88 20.65 7.39
CA GLU A 297 17.54 21.79 8.04
C GLU A 297 18.94 21.39 8.57
N GLY A 298 19.98 22.07 8.08
CA GLY A 298 21.39 21.76 8.38
C GLY A 298 22.00 20.58 7.61
N GLY A 299 21.25 19.94 6.72
CA GLY A 299 21.70 18.81 5.89
C GLY A 299 22.32 19.20 4.54
N ASN A 300 22.75 18.19 3.79
CA ASN A 300 23.22 18.32 2.41
C ASN A 300 22.04 18.34 1.43
N TRP A 301 22.21 18.99 0.28
CA TRP A 301 21.27 18.93 -0.83
C TRP A 301 21.22 17.55 -1.48
N VAL A 302 20.01 17.08 -1.76
CA VAL A 302 19.68 15.86 -2.48
C VAL A 302 18.98 16.27 -3.78
N GLU A 303 19.62 15.99 -4.90
CA GLU A 303 19.08 16.26 -6.23
C GLU A 303 17.94 15.27 -6.55
N LEU A 304 16.80 15.78 -7.00
CA LEU A 304 15.56 15.03 -7.24
C LEU A 304 15.26 14.83 -8.73
N ALA A 305 15.97 15.54 -9.60
CA ALA A 305 15.82 15.46 -11.05
C ALA A 305 15.95 14.00 -11.54
N GLY A 306 14.90 13.51 -12.22
CA GLY A 306 14.85 12.16 -12.77
C GLY A 306 14.58 11.03 -11.77
N LEU A 307 14.23 11.34 -10.52
CA LEU A 307 13.63 10.38 -9.57
C LEU A 307 12.15 10.15 -9.89
N ASP A 308 11.61 8.98 -9.54
CA ASP A 308 10.17 8.76 -9.49
C ASP A 308 9.56 9.12 -8.11
N THR A 309 8.22 9.07 -8.02
CA THR A 309 7.48 9.40 -6.79
C THR A 309 7.82 8.51 -5.60
N HIS A 310 8.16 7.24 -5.83
CA HIS A 310 8.52 6.33 -4.75
C HIS A 310 9.94 6.60 -4.27
N GLU A 311 10.89 6.80 -5.19
CA GLU A 311 12.26 7.21 -4.85
C GLU A 311 12.29 8.52 -4.06
N ALA A 312 11.43 9.48 -4.42
CA ALA A 312 11.23 10.73 -3.70
C ALA A 312 10.51 10.56 -2.34
N GLY A 313 9.48 9.71 -2.27
CA GLY A 313 8.81 9.34 -1.02
C GLY A 313 9.81 8.77 -0.02
N LEU A 314 10.59 7.77 -0.42
CA LEU A 314 11.66 7.22 0.41
C LEU A 314 12.70 8.24 0.87
N ILE A 315 12.89 9.37 0.18
CA ILE A 315 13.74 10.48 0.66
C ILE A 315 12.97 11.33 1.68
N LEU A 316 11.74 11.72 1.39
CA LEU A 316 10.89 12.52 2.28
C LEU A 316 10.60 11.82 3.63
N ASP A 317 10.55 10.49 3.60
CA ASP A 317 10.33 9.61 4.75
C ASP A 317 11.61 9.38 5.59
N GLU A 318 12.79 9.85 5.15
CA GLU A 318 14.04 9.82 5.95
C GLU A 318 13.98 10.76 7.19
N SER A 319 12.84 11.38 7.48
CA SER A 319 12.78 12.63 8.22
C SER A 319 11.87 12.64 9.43
N ASN A 320 12.51 12.55 10.60
CA ASN A 320 12.00 13.12 11.84
C ASN A 320 12.25 14.64 11.95
N HIS A 321 12.80 15.28 10.90
CA HIS A 321 13.09 16.71 10.91
C HIS A 321 11.79 17.51 10.84
N GLN A 322 11.69 18.54 11.68
CA GLN A 322 10.54 19.44 11.68
C GLN A 322 10.51 20.38 10.46
N ALA A 323 11.60 20.49 9.71
CA ALA A 323 11.77 21.46 8.63
C ALA A 323 12.44 20.86 7.38
N LEU A 324 11.92 21.24 6.21
CA LEU A 324 12.33 20.86 4.86
C LEU A 324 12.63 22.13 4.06
N GLU A 325 13.83 22.25 3.52
CA GLU A 325 14.14 23.22 2.47
C GLU A 325 14.05 22.54 1.11
N ILE A 326 13.38 23.19 0.15
CA ILE A 326 13.20 22.65 -1.19
C ILE A 326 13.41 23.75 -2.25
N GLU A 327 14.11 23.40 -3.32
CA GLU A 327 14.26 24.21 -4.53
C GLU A 327 13.44 23.56 -5.66
N LEU A 328 12.69 24.39 -6.36
CA LEU A 328 11.71 23.98 -7.36
C LEU A 328 11.59 25.04 -8.45
N HIS A 329 11.10 24.66 -9.63
CA HIS A 329 10.77 25.60 -10.69
C HIS A 329 9.38 25.39 -11.26
N GLY A 330 8.68 26.50 -11.50
CA GLY A 330 7.40 26.48 -12.21
C GLY A 330 7.56 26.24 -13.71
N PRO A 331 6.46 26.00 -14.45
CA PRO A 331 6.48 25.68 -15.89
C PRO A 331 7.17 26.72 -16.80
N GLY A 332 7.34 27.96 -16.33
CA GLY A 332 8.10 29.01 -17.01
C GLY A 332 9.59 29.05 -16.70
N GLY A 333 10.13 28.08 -15.96
CA GLY A 333 11.53 28.02 -15.50
C GLY A 333 11.87 28.98 -14.35
N GLN A 334 10.86 29.57 -13.70
CA GLN A 334 11.08 30.44 -12.54
C GLN A 334 11.47 29.60 -11.32
N GLN A 335 12.71 29.76 -10.88
CA GLN A 335 13.27 29.14 -9.68
C GLN A 335 12.69 29.74 -8.40
N THR A 336 12.29 28.88 -7.47
CA THR A 336 11.69 29.21 -6.18
C THR A 336 12.30 28.34 -5.08
N LYS A 337 12.38 28.89 -3.85
CA LYS A 337 12.80 28.15 -2.66
C LYS A 337 11.73 28.24 -1.60
N ALA A 338 11.42 27.11 -0.97
CA ALA A 338 10.48 27.07 0.15
C ALA A 338 11.13 26.40 1.37
N LEU A 339 10.85 26.96 2.54
CA LEU A 339 11.13 26.34 3.84
C LEU A 339 9.79 25.92 4.44
N LEU A 340 9.53 24.62 4.46
CA LEU A 340 8.32 24.04 5.01
C LEU A 340 8.60 23.49 6.41
N LYS A 341 7.60 23.52 7.29
CA LYS A 341 7.65 22.80 8.57
C LYS A 341 6.48 21.85 8.69
N LYS A 342 6.67 20.65 9.25
CA LYS A 342 5.56 19.70 9.46
C LYS A 342 4.55 20.32 10.44
N GLU A 343 3.29 20.44 10.04
CA GLU A 343 2.20 20.87 10.91
C GLU A 343 1.21 19.72 11.12
N LYS A 344 0.58 19.67 12.31
CA LYS A 344 -0.49 18.72 12.57
C LYS A 344 -1.73 19.15 11.79
N MET A 345 -2.22 18.29 10.90
CA MET A 345 -3.41 18.56 10.09
C MET A 345 -4.29 17.32 9.94
N SER A 346 -5.58 17.54 9.75
CA SER A 346 -6.51 16.47 9.39
C SER A 346 -6.09 15.88 8.05
N ASP A 347 -6.06 14.56 7.97
CA ASP A 347 -5.87 13.87 6.71
C ASP A 347 -7.23 13.71 6.00
N ASP A 348 -7.44 14.53 4.98
CA ASP A 348 -8.69 14.58 4.22
C ASP A 348 -8.94 13.32 3.38
N ASP A 349 -7.90 12.53 3.07
CA ASP A 349 -8.03 11.24 2.40
C ASP A 349 -8.46 10.13 3.37
N ASN A 350 -8.37 10.35 4.68
CA ASN A 350 -8.70 9.40 5.75
C ASN A 350 -10.09 9.62 6.41
N ILE A 351 -10.89 10.58 5.93
CA ILE A 351 -12.27 10.82 6.43
C ILE A 351 -13.35 10.48 5.40
N VAL A 352 -14.55 10.15 5.88
CA VAL A 352 -15.73 9.88 5.02
C VAL A 352 -16.08 11.09 4.17
N LYS A 353 -16.27 10.88 2.86
CA LYS A 353 -16.76 11.89 1.90
C LYS A 353 -18.09 11.45 1.31
N SER A 354 -19.01 12.40 1.07
CA SER A 354 -20.34 12.08 0.54
C SER A 354 -20.87 13.13 -0.43
N PHE A 355 -21.45 12.66 -1.54
CA PHE A 355 -21.90 13.49 -2.67
C PHE A 355 -23.24 12.98 -3.22
N VAL A 356 -23.97 13.83 -3.93
CA VAL A 356 -25.13 13.40 -4.73
C VAL A 356 -24.74 13.32 -6.20
N LEU A 357 -24.87 12.12 -6.78
CA LEU A 357 -24.79 11.88 -8.21
C LEU A 357 -26.19 12.15 -8.80
N GLN A 358 -26.35 13.30 -9.44
CA GLN A 358 -27.60 13.74 -10.06
C GLN A 358 -27.62 13.29 -11.53
N GLY A 359 -28.31 12.19 -11.83
CA GLY A 359 -28.69 11.85 -13.20
C GLY A 359 -29.97 12.56 -13.65
N ASP A 360 -30.39 12.31 -14.89
CA ASP A 360 -31.60 12.93 -15.47
C ASP A 360 -32.89 12.48 -14.77
N GLU A 361 -32.99 11.19 -14.42
CA GLU A 361 -34.18 10.62 -13.78
C GLU A 361 -34.15 10.70 -12.25
N ARG A 362 -32.97 10.59 -11.63
CA ARG A 362 -32.86 10.40 -10.17
C ARG A 362 -31.54 10.82 -9.55
N LYS A 363 -31.59 10.99 -8.23
CA LYS A 363 -30.44 11.24 -7.35
C LYS A 363 -29.96 9.93 -6.73
N ILE A 364 -28.66 9.66 -6.83
CA ILE A 364 -27.97 8.56 -6.14
C ILE A 364 -27.00 9.17 -5.13
N GLY A 365 -26.98 8.68 -3.90
CA GLY A 365 -25.96 9.07 -2.93
C GLY A 365 -24.68 8.28 -3.18
N TYR A 366 -23.55 8.97 -3.20
CA TYR A 366 -22.23 8.35 -3.21
C TYR A 366 -21.54 8.62 -1.87
N ILE A 367 -20.93 7.59 -1.28
CA ILE A 367 -20.15 7.67 -0.04
C ILE A 367 -18.82 6.97 -0.27
N TYR A 368 -17.71 7.66 -0.01
CA TYR A 368 -16.37 7.08 0.02
C TYR A 368 -15.96 6.84 1.48
N LEU A 369 -15.52 5.62 1.79
CA LEU A 369 -15.01 5.22 3.10
C LEU A 369 -13.56 4.72 2.95
N PRO A 370 -12.55 5.52 3.33
CA PRO A 370 -11.14 5.18 3.12
C PRO A 370 -10.63 4.07 4.04
N GLY A 371 -11.10 4.03 5.29
CA GLY A 371 -10.68 3.06 6.31
C GLY A 371 -11.74 2.87 7.38
N PHE A 372 -11.69 1.75 8.10
CA PHE A 372 -12.53 1.47 9.26
C PHE A 372 -11.88 2.03 10.53
N TYR A 373 -11.75 3.36 10.59
CA TYR A 373 -11.15 4.08 11.71
C TYR A 373 -12.09 4.12 12.93
N THR A 374 -11.50 4.04 14.13
CA THR A 374 -12.18 4.00 15.42
C THR A 374 -11.41 4.82 16.44
N ASP A 375 -12.05 5.23 17.53
CA ASP A 375 -11.31 5.64 18.72
C ASP A 375 -10.80 4.40 19.45
N TRP A 376 -9.53 4.06 19.27
CA TRP A 376 -8.87 2.94 19.94
C TRP A 376 -8.73 3.10 21.46
N ASN A 377 -8.99 4.31 22.00
CA ASN A 377 -9.07 4.54 23.46
C ASN A 377 -10.44 4.18 24.03
N GLY A 378 -11.46 3.97 23.19
CA GLY A 378 -12.83 3.62 23.60
C GLY A 378 -13.56 4.74 24.34
N THR A 379 -13.12 5.99 24.21
CA THR A 379 -13.72 7.17 24.85
C THR A 379 -14.94 7.72 24.10
N GLU A 380 -15.00 7.56 22.79
CA GLU A 380 -16.06 8.15 21.94
C GLU A 380 -16.97 7.13 21.21
N GLY A 381 -16.74 5.83 21.39
CA GLY A 381 -17.51 4.78 20.70
C GLY A 381 -17.12 4.65 19.22
N SER A 382 -18.06 4.22 18.37
CA SER A 382 -17.79 4.03 16.94
C SER A 382 -17.53 5.38 16.24
N LYS A 383 -16.57 5.42 15.32
CA LYS A 383 -16.23 6.61 14.52
C LYS A 383 -16.73 6.46 13.08
N SER A 384 -16.04 5.67 12.25
CA SER A 384 -16.32 5.58 10.80
C SER A 384 -17.77 5.18 10.47
N ALA A 385 -18.38 4.29 11.24
CA ALA A 385 -19.79 3.92 11.08
C ALA A 385 -20.75 5.07 11.43
N ASN A 386 -20.42 5.88 12.45
CA ASN A 386 -21.20 7.06 12.81
C ASN A 386 -21.05 8.19 11.77
N ASP A 387 -19.87 8.35 11.17
CA ASP A 387 -19.66 9.32 10.09
C ASP A 387 -20.39 8.92 8.80
N VAL A 388 -20.37 7.64 8.42
CA VAL A 388 -21.19 7.12 7.32
C VAL A 388 -22.69 7.27 7.63
N ALA A 389 -23.13 6.99 8.86
CA ALA A 389 -24.51 7.21 9.28
C ALA A 389 -24.91 8.69 9.15
N ALA A 390 -24.07 9.63 9.58
CA ALA A 390 -24.29 11.06 9.44
C ALA A 390 -24.37 11.49 7.96
N ALA A 391 -23.46 10.99 7.12
CA ALA A 391 -23.49 11.20 5.67
C ALA A 391 -24.79 10.69 5.03
N ILE A 392 -25.26 9.49 5.40
CA ILE A 392 -26.54 8.92 4.97
C ILE A 392 -27.71 9.83 5.39
N LEU A 393 -27.71 10.35 6.62
CA LEU A 393 -28.77 11.25 7.10
C LEU A 393 -28.77 12.61 6.38
N LYS A 394 -27.60 13.12 5.94
CA LYS A 394 -27.53 14.27 5.02
C LYS A 394 -28.12 13.90 3.65
N LEU A 395 -27.64 12.81 3.02
CA LEU A 395 -28.07 12.37 1.69
C LEU A 395 -29.58 12.08 1.60
N LYS A 396 -30.19 11.51 2.64
CA LYS A 396 -31.64 11.26 2.69
C LYS A 396 -32.46 12.54 2.56
N LYS A 397 -31.97 13.69 3.05
CA LYS A 397 -32.64 15.00 2.89
C LYS A 397 -32.65 15.50 1.44
N GLU A 398 -31.70 15.04 0.63
CA GLU A 398 -31.64 15.33 -0.80
C GLU A 398 -32.61 14.48 -1.64
N ASN A 399 -33.33 13.53 -1.04
CA ASN A 399 -34.23 12.58 -1.71
C ASN A 399 -33.50 11.64 -2.70
N ILE A 400 -32.41 11.02 -2.24
CA ILE A 400 -31.73 9.96 -2.99
C ILE A 400 -32.58 8.67 -3.09
N GLU A 401 -32.54 7.98 -4.23
CA GLU A 401 -33.22 6.70 -4.45
C GLU A 401 -32.32 5.46 -4.25
N GLY A 402 -31.02 5.65 -4.10
CA GLY A 402 -30.03 4.58 -3.93
C GLY A 402 -28.71 5.09 -3.34
N ILE A 403 -27.90 4.20 -2.77
CA ILE A 403 -26.54 4.50 -2.30
C ILE A 403 -25.50 3.63 -3.01
N VAL A 404 -24.44 4.27 -3.49
CA VAL A 404 -23.15 3.64 -3.84
C VAL A 404 -22.20 3.90 -2.68
N LEU A 405 -21.76 2.85 -1.99
CA LEU A 405 -20.74 2.91 -0.95
C LEU A 405 -19.43 2.36 -1.52
N ASP A 406 -18.39 3.17 -1.55
CA ASP A 406 -17.08 2.81 -2.09
C ASP A 406 -16.08 2.48 -0.98
N VAL A 407 -15.58 1.24 -0.99
CA VAL A 407 -14.50 0.73 -0.14
C VAL A 407 -13.38 0.11 -0.99
N ARG A 408 -13.24 0.50 -2.26
CA ARG A 408 -12.04 0.21 -3.06
C ARG A 408 -10.82 0.82 -2.36
N PHE A 409 -9.68 0.13 -2.41
CA PHE A 409 -8.43 0.52 -1.75
C PHE A 409 -8.47 0.58 -0.21
N ASN A 410 -9.62 0.31 0.43
CA ASN A 410 -9.75 0.27 1.88
C ASN A 410 -9.22 -1.07 2.45
N GLY A 411 -8.00 -1.04 2.98
CA GLY A 411 -7.32 -2.18 3.60
C GLY A 411 -7.97 -2.72 4.89
N GLY A 412 -9.04 -2.08 5.38
CA GLY A 412 -9.82 -2.49 6.52
C GLY A 412 -9.64 -1.55 7.72
N GLY A 413 -9.40 -2.13 8.90
CA GLY A 413 -9.34 -1.41 10.17
C GLY A 413 -10.09 -2.16 11.28
N SER A 414 -10.80 -1.43 12.12
CA SER A 414 -11.55 -1.98 13.25
C SER A 414 -12.66 -2.92 12.80
N LEU A 415 -12.65 -4.17 13.30
CA LEU A 415 -13.75 -5.09 13.09
C LEU A 415 -15.05 -4.56 13.74
N GLN A 416 -14.97 -3.89 14.88
CA GLN A 416 -16.14 -3.30 15.55
C GLN A 416 -16.82 -2.24 14.69
N GLU A 417 -16.04 -1.44 13.96
CA GLU A 417 -16.58 -0.50 12.97
C GLU A 417 -17.31 -1.24 11.84
N ALA A 418 -16.75 -2.33 11.32
CA ALA A 418 -17.42 -3.12 10.29
C ALA A 418 -18.70 -3.79 10.79
N VAL A 419 -18.77 -4.16 12.07
CA VAL A 419 -19.99 -4.64 12.74
C VAL A 419 -21.07 -3.55 12.76
N ALA A 420 -20.73 -2.36 13.25
CA ALA A 420 -21.65 -1.23 13.31
C ALA A 420 -22.08 -0.78 11.90
N MET A 421 -21.14 -0.75 10.94
CA MET A 421 -21.38 -0.42 9.53
C MET A 421 -22.36 -1.39 8.87
N ALA A 422 -22.33 -2.68 9.21
CA ALA A 422 -23.33 -3.63 8.75
C ALA A 422 -24.72 -3.35 9.35
N GLY A 423 -24.78 -2.96 10.63
CA GLY A 423 -26.01 -2.58 11.34
C GLY A 423 -26.76 -1.37 10.75
N ILE A 424 -26.04 -0.42 10.15
CA ILE A 424 -26.63 0.68 9.35
C ILE A 424 -27.63 0.16 8.31
N PHE A 425 -27.37 -1.02 7.75
CA PHE A 425 -28.08 -1.61 6.63
C PHE A 425 -28.86 -2.90 6.95
N ILE A 426 -28.62 -3.55 8.10
CA ILE A 426 -29.22 -4.84 8.53
C ILE A 426 -29.83 -4.66 9.93
N ASP A 427 -31.16 -4.83 10.07
CA ASP A 427 -31.88 -4.57 11.34
C ASP A 427 -31.41 -5.43 12.52
N ALA A 428 -31.25 -6.73 12.29
CA ALA A 428 -30.88 -7.69 13.33
C ALA A 428 -30.35 -9.00 12.73
N GLY A 429 -29.51 -9.67 13.52
CA GLY A 429 -29.08 -11.04 13.26
C GLY A 429 -27.56 -11.20 13.27
N PRO A 430 -27.06 -12.43 13.07
CA PRO A 430 -25.63 -12.69 12.94
C PRO A 430 -25.12 -12.11 11.63
N ILE A 431 -24.04 -11.34 11.64
CA ILE A 431 -23.39 -10.82 10.43
C ILE A 431 -22.09 -11.56 10.10
N GLY A 432 -21.54 -12.31 11.06
CA GLY A 432 -20.40 -13.19 10.85
C GLY A 432 -20.08 -14.04 12.06
N LEU A 433 -18.98 -14.77 11.99
CA LEU A 433 -18.46 -15.65 13.03
C LEU A 433 -16.97 -15.38 13.24
N LEU A 434 -16.50 -15.47 14.48
CA LEU A 434 -15.08 -15.44 14.83
C LEU A 434 -14.70 -16.76 15.49
N LYS A 435 -13.53 -17.29 15.14
CA LYS A 435 -12.89 -18.38 15.88
C LYS A 435 -11.66 -17.85 16.60
N ASN A 436 -11.56 -18.12 17.89
CA ASN A 436 -10.41 -17.80 18.73
C ASN A 436 -9.39 -18.96 18.76
N LYS A 437 -8.18 -18.71 19.28
CA LYS A 437 -7.15 -19.74 19.54
C LYS A 437 -7.69 -20.99 20.25
N GLY A 438 -8.52 -20.82 21.29
CA GLY A 438 -9.10 -21.93 22.07
C GLY A 438 -10.10 -22.81 21.32
N GLY A 439 -10.39 -22.51 20.04
CA GLY A 439 -11.38 -23.21 19.24
C GLY A 439 -12.80 -22.66 19.36
N ASP A 440 -13.06 -21.79 20.34
CA ASP A 440 -14.36 -21.13 20.54
C ASP A 440 -14.80 -20.36 19.30
N ILE A 441 -16.02 -20.65 18.84
CA ILE A 441 -16.65 -19.93 17.72
C ILE A 441 -17.69 -18.97 18.28
N VAL A 442 -17.41 -17.67 18.24
CA VAL A 442 -18.30 -16.59 18.66
C VAL A 442 -19.14 -16.12 17.47
N THR A 443 -20.40 -15.77 17.73
CA THR A 443 -21.27 -15.16 16.72
C THR A 443 -21.20 -13.65 16.83
N VAL A 444 -20.91 -12.98 15.73
CA VAL A 444 -20.85 -11.53 15.64
C VAL A 444 -22.18 -10.99 15.12
N LYS A 445 -22.69 -9.93 15.75
CA LYS A 445 -23.92 -9.21 15.41
C LYS A 445 -23.76 -7.76 15.84
N ASP A 446 -24.49 -6.84 15.21
CA ASP A 446 -24.79 -5.57 15.89
C ASP A 446 -25.72 -5.87 17.09
N ILE A 447 -25.54 -5.10 18.16
CA ILE A 447 -26.39 -5.11 19.34
C ILE A 447 -27.53 -4.09 19.23
N ASN A 448 -27.34 -3.06 18.40
CA ASN A 448 -28.37 -2.07 18.08
C ASN A 448 -29.35 -2.69 17.07
N ARG A 449 -30.62 -2.29 17.18
CA ARG A 449 -31.68 -2.68 16.23
C ARG A 449 -32.13 -1.47 15.43
N GLY A 450 -32.65 -1.74 14.23
CA GLY A 450 -33.14 -0.75 13.28
C GLY A 450 -32.07 -0.35 12.26
N THR A 451 -32.48 -0.23 10.99
CA THR A 451 -31.61 0.25 9.90
C THR A 451 -31.71 1.76 9.74
N ILE A 452 -30.57 2.43 9.51
CA ILE A 452 -30.54 3.84 9.13
C ILE A 452 -30.92 4.01 7.65
N TYR A 453 -30.58 3.03 6.81
CA TYR A 453 -30.92 3.00 5.39
C TYR A 453 -31.34 1.60 4.92
N ASN A 454 -32.54 1.51 4.36
CA ASN A 454 -33.15 0.29 3.82
C ASN A 454 -33.33 0.30 2.28
N GLY A 455 -32.94 1.38 1.60
CA GLY A 455 -33.04 1.49 0.14
C GLY A 455 -31.94 0.72 -0.63
N PRO A 456 -32.02 0.69 -1.97
CA PRO A 456 -31.03 0.04 -2.85
C PRO A 456 -29.59 0.47 -2.56
N LEU A 457 -28.69 -0.52 -2.54
CA LEU A 457 -27.29 -0.36 -2.13
C LEU A 457 -26.37 -1.13 -3.08
N VAL A 458 -25.35 -0.44 -3.58
CA VAL A 458 -24.19 -1.00 -4.26
C VAL A 458 -22.96 -0.81 -3.37
N LEU A 459 -22.16 -1.85 -3.19
CA LEU A 459 -20.85 -1.77 -2.53
C LEU A 459 -19.75 -1.98 -3.57
N MET A 460 -18.86 -0.99 -3.73
CA MET A 460 -17.71 -1.09 -4.62
C MET A 460 -16.49 -1.63 -3.88
N VAL A 461 -15.81 -2.61 -4.47
CA VAL A 461 -14.64 -3.30 -3.91
C VAL A 461 -13.57 -3.55 -4.97
N ASN A 462 -12.30 -3.68 -4.57
CA ASN A 462 -11.22 -4.13 -5.46
C ASN A 462 -10.24 -5.08 -4.76
N ALA A 463 -9.18 -5.50 -5.44
CA ALA A 463 -8.18 -6.42 -4.90
C ALA A 463 -7.46 -5.92 -3.63
N LEU A 464 -7.47 -4.60 -3.38
CA LEU A 464 -6.91 -3.98 -2.17
C LEU A 464 -7.98 -3.69 -1.08
N SER A 465 -9.26 -3.94 -1.34
CA SER A 465 -10.26 -4.03 -0.28
C SER A 465 -9.96 -5.28 0.57
N ALA A 466 -9.65 -5.08 1.86
CA ALA A 466 -9.20 -6.16 2.74
C ALA A 466 -9.89 -6.16 4.12
N SER A 467 -9.83 -7.30 4.82
CA SER A 467 -10.21 -7.42 6.24
C SER A 467 -11.64 -6.91 6.55
N ALA A 468 -11.78 -5.80 7.29
CA ALA A 468 -13.05 -5.17 7.64
C ALA A 468 -13.94 -4.85 6.42
N SER A 469 -13.34 -4.40 5.31
CA SER A 469 -14.02 -4.17 4.02
C SER A 469 -14.65 -5.45 3.47
N GLU A 470 -13.94 -6.56 3.58
CA GLU A 470 -14.40 -7.86 3.09
C GLU A 470 -15.42 -8.51 4.04
N PHE A 471 -15.31 -8.28 5.34
CA PHE A 471 -16.32 -8.68 6.32
C PHE A 471 -17.66 -7.99 6.03
N LEU A 472 -17.64 -6.67 5.82
CA LEU A 472 -18.82 -5.90 5.41
C LEU A 472 -19.39 -6.42 4.07
N ALA A 473 -18.54 -6.58 3.05
CA ALA A 473 -18.96 -7.07 1.75
C ALA A 473 -19.57 -8.48 1.82
N ALA A 474 -18.99 -9.37 2.62
CA ALA A 474 -19.50 -10.72 2.81
C ALA A 474 -20.84 -10.74 3.56
N ALA A 475 -20.98 -9.93 4.62
CA ALA A 475 -22.22 -9.81 5.39
C ALA A 475 -23.37 -9.24 4.53
N LEU A 476 -23.13 -8.13 3.84
CA LEU A 476 -24.14 -7.52 2.95
C LEU A 476 -24.55 -8.47 1.81
N LYS A 477 -23.60 -9.26 1.29
CA LYS A 477 -23.87 -10.27 0.25
C LYS A 477 -24.66 -11.47 0.79
N ASP A 478 -24.31 -12.00 1.96
CA ASP A 478 -24.99 -13.14 2.60
C ASP A 478 -26.45 -12.81 2.99
N TYR A 479 -26.76 -11.53 3.21
CA TYR A 479 -28.12 -11.02 3.47
C TYR A 479 -28.89 -10.57 2.21
N HIS A 480 -28.29 -10.63 1.02
CA HIS A 480 -28.80 -10.00 -0.22
C HIS A 480 -29.07 -8.49 -0.07
N ARG A 481 -28.35 -7.80 0.83
CA ARG A 481 -28.57 -6.40 1.16
C ARG A 481 -27.98 -5.43 0.13
N ALA A 482 -26.88 -5.80 -0.52
CA ALA A 482 -26.19 -4.98 -1.52
C ALA A 482 -25.78 -5.80 -2.75
N ILE A 483 -25.69 -5.16 -3.91
CA ILE A 483 -24.96 -5.69 -5.06
C ILE A 483 -23.48 -5.36 -4.85
N ILE A 484 -22.61 -6.37 -4.81
CA ILE A 484 -21.15 -6.15 -4.71
C ILE A 484 -20.59 -5.96 -6.13
N VAL A 485 -19.84 -4.89 -6.37
CA VAL A 485 -19.35 -4.48 -7.71
C VAL A 485 -17.83 -4.23 -7.66
N GLY A 486 -17.13 -4.56 -8.74
CA GLY A 486 -15.69 -4.27 -8.90
C GLY A 486 -14.88 -5.54 -9.10
N SER A 487 -13.74 -5.70 -8.42
CA SER A 487 -12.88 -6.87 -8.58
C SER A 487 -12.80 -7.75 -7.34
N ARG A 488 -12.18 -8.94 -7.45
CA ARG A 488 -12.08 -9.88 -6.34
C ARG A 488 -11.15 -9.31 -5.27
N THR A 489 -11.65 -9.24 -4.05
CA THR A 489 -10.97 -8.68 -2.88
C THR A 489 -9.77 -9.50 -2.39
N CYS A 490 -8.98 -8.91 -1.48
CA CYS A 490 -7.70 -9.44 -1.03
C CYS A 490 -7.79 -10.88 -0.51
N GLY A 491 -8.73 -11.15 0.40
CA GLY A 491 -8.90 -12.45 1.05
C GLY A 491 -8.31 -12.53 2.45
N LYS A 492 -8.10 -11.40 3.13
CA LYS A 492 -7.61 -11.35 4.51
C LYS A 492 -8.78 -11.56 5.48
N ALA A 493 -8.82 -12.71 6.13
CA ALA A 493 -9.87 -13.10 7.09
C ALA A 493 -9.31 -13.35 8.49
N THR A 494 -8.26 -12.63 8.87
CA THR A 494 -7.56 -12.74 10.16
C THR A 494 -7.55 -11.39 10.86
N ALA A 495 -7.77 -11.37 12.18
CA ALA A 495 -7.63 -10.17 12.99
C ALA A 495 -6.38 -10.28 13.88
N GLN A 496 -5.60 -9.19 13.88
CA GLN A 496 -4.40 -9.03 14.69
C GLN A 496 -4.71 -8.22 15.96
N VAL A 497 -4.01 -8.53 17.05
CA VAL A 497 -3.94 -7.68 18.25
C VAL A 497 -2.48 -7.34 18.52
N ILE A 498 -2.22 -6.09 18.89
CA ILE A 498 -0.88 -5.61 19.21
C ILE A 498 -0.63 -5.80 20.71
N HIS A 499 0.54 -6.34 21.03
CA HIS A 499 1.00 -6.58 22.39
C HIS A 499 2.39 -5.96 22.61
N PRO A 500 2.64 -5.31 23.77
CA PRO A 500 4.00 -5.01 24.20
C PRO A 500 4.76 -6.31 24.52
N LEU A 501 6.08 -6.30 24.31
CA LEU A 501 6.95 -7.41 24.72
C LEU A 501 7.42 -7.31 26.19
N ASP A 502 7.27 -6.14 26.84
CA ASP A 502 7.65 -5.96 28.25
C ASP A 502 6.87 -6.93 29.16
N PRO A 503 7.54 -7.90 29.83
CA PRO A 503 6.87 -8.88 30.69
C PRO A 503 6.23 -8.28 31.94
N LYS A 504 6.54 -7.03 32.30
CA LYS A 504 5.87 -6.30 33.39
C LYS A 504 4.56 -5.65 32.93
N ASN A 505 4.39 -5.41 31.63
CA ASN A 505 3.23 -4.76 31.06
C ASN A 505 2.14 -5.80 30.73
N THR A 506 1.45 -6.27 31.77
CA THR A 506 0.32 -7.22 31.65
C THR A 506 -0.94 -6.58 31.06
N SER A 507 -0.93 -5.27 30.79
CA SER A 507 -2.07 -4.52 30.25
C SER A 507 -2.24 -4.74 28.75
N SER A 508 -3.32 -5.44 28.37
CA SER A 508 -3.86 -5.44 26.99
C SER A 508 -4.53 -4.10 26.60
N LYS A 509 -4.05 -2.97 27.15
CA LYS A 509 -4.59 -1.64 26.85
C LYS A 509 -3.89 -1.10 25.62
N PHE A 510 -4.56 -1.27 24.48
CA PHE A 510 -4.07 -1.02 23.12
C PHE A 510 -3.41 0.35 22.89
N ASN A 511 -3.70 1.36 23.71
CA ASN A 511 -3.10 2.70 23.64
C ASN A 511 -2.48 3.21 24.95
N GLY A 512 -2.13 2.31 25.88
CA GLY A 512 -1.25 2.63 26.98
C GLY A 512 0.23 2.53 26.54
N VAL A 513 0.72 3.44 25.69
CA VAL A 513 2.17 3.57 25.37
C VAL A 513 2.91 4.13 26.60
N THR A 514 2.94 3.30 27.64
CA THR A 514 4.00 3.29 28.62
C THR A 514 5.26 3.01 27.83
N LYS A 515 6.23 3.94 27.88
CA LYS A 515 7.49 3.83 27.12
C LYS A 515 8.18 2.50 27.45
N SER A 516 7.94 1.52 26.61
CA SER A 516 8.50 0.18 26.75
C SER A 516 9.98 0.22 26.36
N PRO A 517 10.89 -0.32 27.17
CA PRO A 517 12.27 -0.53 26.76
C PRO A 517 12.40 -1.67 25.73
N PHE A 518 11.32 -2.42 25.50
CA PHE A 518 11.20 -3.51 24.54
C PHE A 518 10.25 -3.15 23.40
N GLY A 519 10.35 -3.84 22.27
CA GLY A 519 9.42 -3.70 21.14
C GLY A 519 7.98 -4.17 21.40
N TYR A 520 7.22 -4.24 20.32
CA TYR A 520 5.82 -4.65 20.25
C TYR A 520 5.65 -5.70 19.15
N THR A 521 4.56 -6.45 19.20
CA THR A 521 4.20 -7.42 18.17
C THR A 521 2.72 -7.37 17.86
N ALA A 522 2.37 -7.30 16.57
CA ALA A 522 1.05 -7.65 16.08
C ALA A 522 0.99 -9.17 15.95
N ILE A 523 -0.02 -9.80 16.54
CA ILE A 523 -0.21 -11.25 16.54
C ILE A 523 -1.60 -11.55 15.99
N THR A 524 -1.72 -12.43 15.00
CA THR A 524 -3.02 -12.97 14.58
C THR A 524 -3.64 -13.78 15.71
N VAL A 525 -4.76 -13.31 16.27
CA VAL A 525 -5.43 -13.96 17.42
C VAL A 525 -6.78 -14.59 17.07
N GLN A 526 -7.38 -14.16 15.96
CA GLN A 526 -8.72 -14.57 15.53
C GLN A 526 -8.81 -14.79 14.03
N LYS A 527 -9.73 -15.68 13.64
CA LYS A 527 -10.07 -15.93 12.24
C LYS A 527 -11.55 -15.73 11.98
N ILE A 528 -11.85 -15.10 10.86
CA ILE A 528 -13.15 -14.58 10.46
C ILE A 528 -13.82 -15.57 9.49
N TYR A 529 -15.08 -15.85 9.73
CA TYR A 529 -15.92 -16.71 8.90
C TYR A 529 -17.27 -16.02 8.63
N ARG A 530 -17.85 -16.35 7.48
CA ARG A 530 -19.20 -15.94 7.10
C ARG A 530 -20.25 -16.65 7.96
N ILE A 531 -21.47 -16.14 7.96
CA ILE A 531 -22.60 -16.73 8.70
C ILE A 531 -22.92 -18.16 8.25
N ASN A 532 -22.54 -18.52 7.01
CA ASN A 532 -22.63 -19.86 6.44
C ASN A 532 -21.45 -20.80 6.82
N GLY A 533 -20.55 -20.37 7.72
CA GLY A 533 -19.43 -21.16 8.24
C GLY A 533 -18.17 -21.19 7.35
N LYS A 534 -18.21 -20.64 6.13
CA LYS A 534 -17.04 -20.59 5.22
C LYS A 534 -16.19 -19.35 5.50
N THR A 535 -14.86 -19.48 5.48
CA THR A 535 -13.98 -18.31 5.49
C THR A 535 -13.75 -17.75 4.08
N ILE A 536 -13.42 -16.46 4.02
CA ILE A 536 -12.88 -15.80 2.81
C ILE A 536 -11.33 -15.84 2.78
N GLN A 537 -10.67 -16.40 3.80
CA GLN A 537 -9.21 -16.52 3.89
C GLN A 537 -8.61 -17.08 2.59
N ARG A 538 -7.66 -16.35 2.00
CA ARG A 538 -7.00 -16.60 0.70
C ARG A 538 -7.93 -16.59 -0.53
N LYS A 539 -9.25 -16.44 -0.37
CA LYS A 539 -10.26 -16.52 -1.45
C LYS A 539 -10.83 -15.16 -1.83
N GLY A 540 -10.98 -14.27 -0.86
CA GLY A 540 -11.70 -13.01 -1.02
C GLY A 540 -13.22 -13.18 -1.17
N VAL A 541 -13.91 -12.05 -1.06
CA VAL A 541 -15.26 -11.87 -1.61
C VAL A 541 -15.17 -11.71 -3.13
N VAL A 542 -15.92 -12.56 -3.84
CA VAL A 542 -16.16 -12.41 -5.29
C VAL A 542 -17.36 -11.46 -5.49
N PRO A 543 -17.21 -10.38 -6.27
CA PRO A 543 -18.32 -9.48 -6.61
C PRO A 543 -19.52 -10.19 -7.27
N ASP A 544 -20.68 -9.57 -7.20
CA ASP A 544 -21.86 -9.97 -7.96
C ASP A 544 -21.80 -9.50 -9.42
N ILE A 545 -21.12 -8.38 -9.66
CA ILE A 545 -20.79 -7.88 -11.00
C ILE A 545 -19.29 -7.59 -11.01
N GLN A 546 -18.55 -8.37 -11.80
CA GLN A 546 -17.10 -8.28 -11.83
C GLN A 546 -16.65 -7.37 -12.99
N LEU A 547 -15.91 -6.31 -12.66
CA LEU A 547 -15.37 -5.35 -13.61
C LEU A 547 -13.88 -5.66 -13.89
N PRO A 548 -13.37 -5.41 -15.12
CA PRO A 548 -11.94 -5.50 -15.40
C PRO A 548 -11.14 -4.52 -14.54
N ASP A 549 -10.12 -5.01 -13.85
CA ASP A 549 -9.29 -4.24 -12.92
C ASP A 549 -7.83 -4.64 -13.07
N LEU A 550 -6.94 -3.65 -13.17
CA LEU A 550 -5.50 -3.81 -13.27
C LEU A 550 -4.91 -4.58 -12.07
N LEU A 551 -5.43 -4.34 -10.87
CA LEU A 551 -4.94 -4.97 -9.63
C LEU A 551 -5.20 -6.48 -9.61
N SER A 552 -6.15 -6.98 -10.41
CA SER A 552 -6.41 -8.42 -10.54
C SER A 552 -5.32 -9.18 -11.30
N ALA A 553 -4.39 -8.47 -11.96
CA ALA A 553 -3.20 -9.01 -12.60
C ALA A 553 -1.94 -8.96 -11.71
N LEU A 554 -2.06 -8.43 -10.48
CA LEU A 554 -0.95 -8.23 -9.56
C LEU A 554 -1.03 -9.21 -8.37
N PRO A 555 0.11 -9.57 -7.74
CA PRO A 555 0.20 -10.60 -6.71
C PRO A 555 -0.12 -10.02 -5.32
N VAL A 556 -1.14 -9.16 -5.25
CA VAL A 556 -1.43 -8.29 -4.09
C VAL A 556 -2.47 -8.89 -3.13
N ARG A 557 -2.83 -10.16 -3.32
CA ARG A 557 -3.92 -10.83 -2.58
C ARG A 557 -3.34 -11.83 -1.58
N GLU A 558 -4.09 -12.09 -0.52
CA GLU A 558 -3.72 -13.02 0.56
C GLU A 558 -3.27 -14.42 0.06
N GLN A 559 -3.81 -14.88 -1.06
CA GLN A 559 -3.40 -16.16 -1.66
C GLN A 559 -1.94 -16.19 -2.14
N ASP A 560 -1.40 -15.04 -2.53
CA ASP A 560 -0.11 -14.85 -3.18
C ASP A 560 1.01 -14.60 -2.16
N MET A 561 0.64 -14.28 -0.91
CA MET A 561 1.54 -14.10 0.23
C MET A 561 1.95 -15.46 0.84
N GLU A 562 3.25 -15.59 1.13
CA GLU A 562 3.82 -16.74 1.83
C GLU A 562 3.33 -16.82 3.29
N HIS A 563 3.44 -18.00 3.92
CA HIS A 563 3.05 -18.24 5.33
C HIS A 563 1.59 -17.88 5.71
N THR A 564 0.70 -17.59 4.77
CA THR A 564 -0.71 -17.26 5.07
C THR A 564 -1.51 -18.45 5.60
N LEU A 565 -2.36 -18.19 6.60
CA LEU A 565 -3.22 -19.23 7.19
C LEU A 565 -4.11 -19.87 6.11
N PRO A 566 -4.26 -21.21 6.10
CA PRO A 566 -5.00 -21.92 5.05
C PRO A 566 -6.50 -21.62 5.10
N SER A 567 -7.20 -21.82 3.97
CA SER A 567 -8.65 -21.66 3.92
C SER A 567 -9.37 -22.89 4.50
N ASP A 568 -10.29 -22.69 5.45
CA ASP A 568 -11.03 -23.75 6.16
C ASP A 568 -12.53 -23.40 6.34
N SER A 569 -13.23 -24.11 7.22
CA SER A 569 -14.64 -23.84 7.55
C SER A 569 -14.99 -24.27 8.97
N VAL A 570 -15.95 -23.59 9.59
CA VAL A 570 -16.50 -23.93 10.90
C VAL A 570 -17.95 -24.41 10.80
N GLN A 571 -18.34 -25.32 11.68
CA GLN A 571 -19.74 -25.71 11.86
C GLN A 571 -20.33 -24.98 13.07
N LYS A 572 -21.15 -23.96 12.80
CA LYS A 572 -22.00 -23.32 13.82
C LYS A 572 -23.33 -22.95 13.19
N LYS A 573 -24.45 -23.38 13.80
CA LYS A 573 -25.78 -23.03 13.31
C LYS A 573 -26.06 -21.56 13.62
N THR A 574 -26.23 -20.78 12.57
CA THR A 574 -26.69 -19.39 12.60
C THR A 574 -28.17 -19.37 12.20
N TYR A 575 -28.93 -18.41 12.74
CA TYR A 575 -30.31 -18.15 12.36
C TYR A 575 -30.39 -16.70 11.91
N TYR A 576 -30.81 -16.49 10.67
CA TYR A 576 -30.97 -15.17 10.07
C TYR A 576 -32.00 -15.25 8.95
N ASP A 577 -32.67 -14.14 8.67
CA ASP A 577 -33.65 -14.01 7.60
C ASP A 577 -33.02 -13.16 6.47
N PRO A 578 -32.60 -13.75 5.34
CA PRO A 578 -32.06 -12.99 4.23
C PRO A 578 -33.15 -12.13 3.58
N LEU A 579 -32.75 -11.00 3.00
CA LEU A 579 -33.65 -10.15 2.22
C LEU A 579 -34.00 -10.81 0.88
N LEU A 580 -35.01 -10.25 0.21
CA LEU A 580 -35.43 -10.66 -1.13
C LEU A 580 -34.23 -10.67 -2.10
N PHE A 581 -34.20 -11.68 -2.97
CA PHE A 581 -33.12 -11.83 -3.95
C PHE A 581 -33.03 -10.62 -4.88
N LEU A 582 -31.83 -10.05 -4.96
CA LEU A 582 -31.53 -8.94 -5.86
C LEU A 582 -31.63 -9.39 -7.34
N PRO A 583 -32.02 -8.50 -8.27
CA PRO A 583 -32.27 -8.83 -9.69
C PRO A 583 -30.98 -9.06 -10.52
N LEU A 584 -29.97 -9.71 -9.93
CA LEU A 584 -28.59 -9.82 -10.41
C LEU A 584 -28.46 -10.30 -11.85
N LYS A 585 -29.30 -11.25 -12.30
CA LYS A 585 -29.22 -11.79 -13.67
C LYS A 585 -29.42 -10.70 -14.73
N VAL A 586 -30.39 -9.80 -14.53
CA VAL A 586 -30.71 -8.74 -15.50
C VAL A 586 -29.73 -7.58 -15.37
N VAL A 587 -29.38 -7.20 -14.13
CA VAL A 587 -28.44 -6.09 -13.87
C VAL A 587 -27.04 -6.43 -14.38
N ARG A 588 -26.55 -7.67 -14.15
CA ARG A 588 -25.25 -8.12 -14.68
C ARG A 588 -25.22 -8.10 -16.20
N ALA A 589 -26.22 -8.68 -16.88
CA ALA A 589 -26.23 -8.74 -18.34
C ALA A 589 -26.13 -7.36 -19.01
N LYS A 590 -26.78 -6.34 -18.43
CA LYS A 590 -26.65 -4.95 -18.89
C LYS A 590 -25.29 -4.33 -18.60
N SER A 591 -24.69 -4.66 -17.45
CA SER A 591 -23.35 -4.22 -17.10
C SER A 591 -22.31 -4.84 -18.05
N ASP A 592 -22.40 -6.15 -18.30
CA ASP A 592 -21.54 -6.87 -19.24
C ASP A 592 -21.58 -6.23 -20.64
N GLU A 593 -22.76 -5.82 -21.12
CA GLU A 593 -22.94 -5.10 -22.39
C GLU A 593 -22.24 -3.72 -22.39
N ARG A 594 -22.43 -2.89 -21.35
CA ARG A 594 -21.76 -1.58 -21.23
C ARG A 594 -20.24 -1.70 -21.11
N VAL A 595 -19.75 -2.65 -20.31
CA VAL A 595 -18.32 -2.93 -20.13
C VAL A 595 -17.72 -3.42 -21.46
N ALA A 596 -18.39 -4.31 -22.18
CA ALA A 596 -17.98 -4.78 -23.50
C ALA A 596 -18.06 -3.70 -24.60
N ALA A 597 -18.90 -2.67 -24.44
CA ALA A 597 -18.90 -1.50 -25.32
C ALA A 597 -17.73 -0.55 -25.00
N SER A 598 -17.43 -0.32 -23.72
CA SER A 598 -16.51 0.71 -23.23
C SER A 598 -15.05 0.54 -23.70
N GLY A 599 -14.50 1.58 -24.33
CA GLY A 599 -13.08 1.64 -24.67
C GLY A 599 -12.14 1.63 -23.46
N ALA A 600 -12.55 2.27 -22.36
CA ALA A 600 -11.74 2.36 -21.14
C ALA A 600 -11.60 0.99 -20.44
N PHE A 601 -12.68 0.22 -20.32
CA PHE A 601 -12.60 -1.13 -19.73
C PHE A 601 -11.80 -2.11 -20.60
N LYS A 602 -11.91 -2.02 -21.94
CA LYS A 602 -11.05 -2.77 -22.87
C LYS A 602 -9.56 -2.46 -22.65
N GLN A 603 -9.24 -1.19 -22.42
CA GLN A 603 -7.87 -0.75 -22.15
C GLN A 603 -7.35 -1.25 -20.79
N GLN A 604 -8.17 -1.21 -19.74
CA GLN A 604 -7.82 -1.82 -18.44
C GLN A 604 -7.54 -3.31 -18.58
N GLN A 605 -8.39 -4.04 -19.31
CA GLN A 605 -8.20 -5.46 -19.59
C GLN A 605 -6.92 -5.75 -20.40
N TYR A 606 -6.59 -4.89 -21.36
CA TYR A 606 -5.34 -4.99 -22.13
C TYR A 606 -4.11 -4.83 -21.22
N TYR A 607 -4.08 -3.81 -20.35
CA TYR A 607 -2.98 -3.60 -19.41
C TYR A 607 -2.85 -4.75 -18.40
N ALA A 608 -3.98 -5.21 -17.83
CA ALA A 608 -4.00 -6.37 -16.93
C ALA A 608 -3.40 -7.61 -17.62
N THR A 609 -3.83 -7.92 -18.85
CA THR A 609 -3.30 -9.05 -19.64
C THR A 609 -1.79 -8.89 -19.91
N GLY A 610 -1.34 -7.67 -20.22
CA GLY A 610 0.08 -7.38 -20.45
C GLY A 610 0.96 -7.51 -19.20
N LEU A 611 0.43 -7.25 -18.01
CA LEU A 611 1.14 -7.49 -16.75
C LEU A 611 1.26 -8.99 -16.45
N MET A 612 0.18 -9.76 -16.63
CA MET A 612 0.20 -11.23 -16.43
C MET A 612 1.15 -11.97 -17.39
N GLN A 613 1.57 -11.33 -18.47
CA GLN A 613 2.53 -11.90 -19.44
C GLN A 613 4.00 -11.56 -19.14
N LYS A 614 4.30 -10.63 -18.22
CA LYS A 614 5.68 -10.18 -17.92
C LYS A 614 6.40 -11.01 -16.85
N ASP A 615 5.75 -12.02 -16.26
CA ASP A 615 6.37 -12.83 -15.20
C ASP A 615 7.48 -13.74 -15.75
N GLY A 616 8.73 -13.46 -15.35
CA GLY A 616 9.93 -14.20 -15.74
C GLY A 616 10.62 -13.72 -17.04
N ASP A 617 10.10 -12.68 -17.69
CA ASP A 617 10.68 -12.15 -18.93
C ASP A 617 11.95 -11.34 -18.67
N SER A 618 12.94 -11.57 -19.53
CA SER A 618 14.25 -10.92 -19.45
C SER A 618 14.37 -9.81 -20.49
N GLU A 619 14.77 -8.62 -20.05
CA GLU A 619 14.70 -7.38 -20.81
C GLU A 619 15.95 -7.16 -21.67
N SER A 620 15.74 -6.81 -22.95
CA SER A 620 16.84 -6.46 -23.86
C SER A 620 17.51 -5.15 -23.44
N LEU A 621 18.84 -5.13 -23.40
CA LEU A 621 19.65 -3.95 -23.11
C LEU A 621 20.13 -3.21 -24.36
N LEU A 622 19.47 -3.45 -25.50
CA LEU A 622 19.61 -2.67 -26.72
C LEU A 622 18.74 -1.41 -26.65
N PHE A 623 19.31 -0.26 -27.03
CA PHE A 623 18.59 1.02 -27.01
C PHE A 623 17.30 1.01 -27.85
N LYS A 624 17.35 0.39 -29.03
CA LYS A 624 16.23 0.37 -29.97
C LYS A 624 15.06 -0.48 -29.49
N ASP A 625 15.34 -1.62 -28.87
CA ASP A 625 14.32 -2.52 -28.34
C ASP A 625 13.58 -1.85 -27.18
N MET A 626 14.33 -1.28 -26.22
CA MET A 626 13.76 -0.58 -25.07
C MET A 626 13.07 0.73 -25.47
N LEU A 627 13.57 1.46 -26.48
CA LEU A 627 12.88 2.64 -27.03
C LEU A 627 11.55 2.26 -27.68
N ALA A 628 11.52 1.20 -28.50
CA ALA A 628 10.29 0.72 -29.13
C ALA A 628 9.27 0.25 -28.08
N ALA A 629 9.72 -0.40 -26.99
CA ALA A 629 8.88 -0.75 -25.87
C ALA A 629 8.31 0.48 -25.14
N SER A 630 9.16 1.47 -24.82
CA SER A 630 8.76 2.73 -24.17
C SER A 630 7.77 3.53 -25.04
N GLN A 631 8.01 3.63 -26.35
CA GLN A 631 7.10 4.28 -27.30
C GLN A 631 5.75 3.56 -27.42
N LYS A 632 5.74 2.23 -27.41
CA LYS A 632 4.50 1.43 -27.38
C LYS A 632 3.71 1.69 -26.09
N GLU A 633 4.37 1.65 -24.94
CA GLU A 633 3.75 1.92 -23.64
C GLU A 633 3.22 3.37 -23.55
N GLN A 634 3.92 4.36 -24.10
CA GLN A 634 3.44 5.75 -24.19
C GLN A 634 2.26 5.93 -25.14
N THR A 635 2.28 5.31 -26.32
CA THR A 635 1.15 5.39 -27.29
C THR A 635 -0.13 4.81 -26.70
N LEU A 636 -0.01 3.76 -25.87
CA LEU A 636 -1.11 3.19 -25.12
C LEU A 636 -1.58 4.13 -24.00
N ALA A 637 -0.65 4.78 -23.29
CA ALA A 637 -0.95 5.71 -22.21
C ALA A 637 -1.64 6.99 -22.71
N THR A 638 -1.16 7.60 -23.79
CA THR A 638 -1.80 8.81 -24.37
C THR A 638 -3.16 8.51 -25.00
N GLY A 639 -3.38 7.28 -25.47
CA GLY A 639 -4.71 6.79 -25.83
C GLY A 639 -5.66 6.63 -24.63
N ALA A 640 -5.15 6.57 -23.39
CA ALA A 640 -5.96 6.64 -22.17
C ALA A 640 -6.36 8.07 -21.81
N THR A 641 -5.52 9.05 -22.13
CA THR A 641 -5.68 10.47 -21.76
C THR A 641 -6.70 11.23 -22.61
N VAL A 642 -7.78 10.56 -23.05
CA VAL A 642 -9.01 11.29 -23.38
C VAL A 642 -9.59 11.77 -22.06
N THR A 643 -9.77 13.08 -21.91
CA THR A 643 -10.35 13.73 -20.73
C THR A 643 -11.82 13.34 -20.56
N ARG A 644 -12.07 12.11 -20.10
CA ARG A 644 -13.41 11.52 -19.99
C ARG A 644 -14.06 12.02 -18.71
N GLY A 645 -14.78 13.13 -18.81
CA GLY A 645 -15.89 13.38 -17.90
C GLY A 645 -17.07 12.50 -18.29
N THR A 646 -17.63 11.74 -17.34
CA THR A 646 -18.92 11.09 -17.55
C THR A 646 -20.02 12.12 -17.76
N THR A 647 -20.99 11.77 -18.62
CA THR A 647 -22.24 12.52 -18.80
C THR A 647 -23.43 11.85 -18.10
N ALA A 648 -23.20 10.74 -17.38
CA ALA A 648 -24.25 9.98 -16.70
C ALA A 648 -24.88 10.72 -15.51
N TYR A 649 -24.11 11.61 -14.88
CA TYR A 649 -24.53 12.41 -13.73
C TYR A 649 -23.75 13.71 -13.61
N ARG A 650 -24.28 14.63 -12.79
CA ARG A 650 -23.59 15.80 -12.26
C ARG A 650 -23.31 15.57 -10.77
N ILE A 651 -22.22 16.15 -10.24
CA ILE A 651 -21.90 16.08 -8.81
C ILE A 651 -22.52 17.29 -8.10
N ASN A 652 -23.41 17.03 -7.15
CA ASN A 652 -23.93 18.04 -6.22
C ASN A 652 -23.31 17.83 -4.83
N LEU A 653 -22.78 18.90 -4.26
CA LEU A 653 -22.32 18.96 -2.86
C LEU A 653 -23.52 19.02 -1.91
N LEU A 654 -23.36 18.50 -0.70
CA LEU A 654 -24.37 18.58 0.35
C LEU A 654 -24.35 19.96 1.03
N PRO A 655 -25.49 20.50 1.52
CA PRO A 655 -25.57 21.89 2.00
C PRO A 655 -24.60 22.29 3.12
N GLY A 656 -24.11 21.35 3.93
CA GLY A 656 -23.09 21.62 4.97
C GLY A 656 -21.64 21.51 4.49
N ASP A 657 -21.44 20.99 3.28
CA ASP A 657 -20.14 20.71 2.66
C ASP A 657 -19.90 21.67 1.47
N VAL A 658 -20.90 22.49 1.12
CA VAL A 658 -20.79 23.69 0.30
C VAL A 658 -19.99 24.75 1.06
N VAL A 659 -19.08 25.43 0.35
CA VAL A 659 -18.25 26.50 0.93
C VAL A 659 -19.12 27.71 1.24
N ALA A 660 -19.31 28.01 2.54
CA ALA A 660 -20.15 29.12 3.01
C ALA A 660 -19.48 30.50 2.86
N ASP A 661 -18.14 30.54 2.88
CA ASP A 661 -17.34 31.74 2.62
C ASP A 661 -16.68 31.62 1.23
N PRO A 662 -16.99 32.49 0.24
CA PRO A 662 -16.34 32.48 -1.06
C PRO A 662 -14.81 32.63 -1.04
N ALA A 663 -14.22 33.07 0.08
CA ALA A 663 -12.77 33.19 0.30
C ALA A 663 -12.12 31.96 0.96
N ASP A 664 -12.88 30.93 1.35
CA ASP A 664 -12.35 29.64 1.81
C ASP A 664 -11.88 28.80 0.60
N ASP A 665 -10.72 29.19 0.06
CA ASP A 665 -10.03 28.49 -1.02
C ASP A 665 -9.62 27.06 -0.64
N TYR A 666 -9.54 26.73 0.66
CA TYR A 666 -9.26 25.37 1.14
C TYR A 666 -10.36 24.41 0.68
N LYS A 667 -11.61 24.64 1.13
CA LYS A 667 -12.71 23.69 0.87
C LYS A 667 -13.10 23.67 -0.60
N LYS A 668 -12.97 24.81 -1.27
CA LYS A 668 -13.24 24.95 -2.72
C LYS A 668 -12.31 24.08 -3.56
N ASN A 669 -11.02 24.05 -3.26
CA ASN A 669 -10.05 23.26 -4.00
C ASN A 669 -10.22 21.76 -3.75
N ILE A 670 -10.42 21.34 -2.49
CA ILE A 670 -10.70 19.93 -2.14
C ILE A 670 -11.99 19.44 -2.82
N ASN A 671 -13.08 20.21 -2.76
CA ASN A 671 -14.33 19.86 -3.44
C ASN A 671 -14.12 19.74 -4.96
N THR A 672 -13.31 20.61 -5.57
CA THR A 672 -12.99 20.54 -7.00
C THR A 672 -12.19 19.28 -7.37
N ALA A 673 -11.18 18.92 -6.57
CA ALA A 673 -10.41 17.70 -6.77
C ALA A 673 -11.29 16.44 -6.68
N TRP A 674 -12.17 16.36 -5.68
CA TRP A 674 -13.14 15.28 -5.54
C TRP A 674 -14.14 15.22 -6.70
N ILE A 675 -14.71 16.36 -7.12
CA ILE A 675 -15.63 16.41 -8.28
C ILE A 675 -14.94 15.86 -9.54
N ASN A 676 -13.69 16.27 -9.80
CA ASN A 676 -12.92 15.78 -10.95
C ASN A 676 -12.68 14.26 -10.87
N ARG A 677 -12.28 13.73 -9.69
CA ARG A 677 -12.11 12.30 -9.45
C ARG A 677 -13.41 11.51 -9.74
N LEU A 678 -14.55 11.96 -9.20
CA LEU A 678 -15.85 11.29 -9.38
C LEU A 678 -16.39 11.34 -10.81
N LEU A 679 -16.01 12.36 -11.60
CA LEU A 679 -16.42 12.49 -13.00
C LEU A 679 -15.54 11.66 -13.96
N GLN A 680 -14.30 11.31 -13.56
CA GLN A 680 -13.34 10.58 -14.39
C GLN A 680 -13.28 9.07 -14.08
N ASP A 681 -13.84 8.63 -12.95
CA ASP A 681 -13.79 7.23 -12.51
C ASP A 681 -14.84 6.35 -13.21
N ILE A 682 -14.36 5.52 -14.15
CA ILE A 682 -15.18 4.60 -14.95
C ILE A 682 -15.91 3.52 -14.12
N TYR A 683 -15.43 3.20 -12.92
CA TYR A 683 -16.06 2.20 -12.04
C TYR A 683 -17.21 2.83 -11.25
N ILE A 684 -17.09 4.11 -10.87
CA ILE A 684 -18.20 4.87 -10.23
C ILE A 684 -19.31 5.09 -11.26
N GLU A 685 -18.97 5.44 -12.50
CA GLU A 685 -19.91 5.55 -13.61
C GLU A 685 -20.68 4.25 -13.85
N GLU A 686 -20.01 3.11 -13.94
CA GLU A 686 -20.69 1.82 -14.11
C GLU A 686 -21.50 1.42 -12.88
N SER A 687 -21.02 1.72 -11.66
CA SER A 687 -21.76 1.47 -10.42
C SER A 687 -23.04 2.32 -10.31
N PHE A 688 -23.01 3.55 -10.83
CA PHE A 688 -24.18 4.40 -10.99
C PHE A 688 -25.19 3.77 -11.97
N TYR A 689 -24.76 3.23 -13.11
CA TYR A 689 -25.68 2.52 -14.00
C TYR A 689 -26.26 1.24 -13.37
N ILE A 690 -25.43 0.47 -12.65
CA ILE A 690 -25.85 -0.76 -11.94
C ILE A 690 -26.94 -0.48 -10.91
N ILE A 691 -26.82 0.59 -10.10
CA ILE A 691 -27.86 0.91 -9.10
C ILE A 691 -29.15 1.45 -9.74
N ASN A 692 -29.03 2.22 -10.82
CA ASN A 692 -30.20 2.64 -11.62
C ASN A 692 -30.94 1.41 -12.19
N ASP A 693 -30.21 0.44 -12.73
CA ASP A 693 -30.77 -0.82 -13.21
C ASP A 693 -31.42 -1.65 -12.10
N GLN A 694 -30.81 -1.72 -10.91
CA GLN A 694 -31.39 -2.37 -9.73
C GLN A 694 -32.74 -1.74 -9.36
N ILE A 695 -32.79 -0.41 -9.17
CA ILE A 695 -34.03 0.31 -8.82
C ILE A 695 -35.12 0.07 -9.88
N ASN A 696 -34.75 0.07 -11.16
CA ASN A 696 -35.66 -0.13 -12.28
C ASN A 696 -36.23 -1.55 -12.41
N GLN A 697 -35.55 -2.57 -11.86
CA GLN A 697 -36.09 -3.93 -11.75
C GLN A 697 -36.89 -4.12 -10.46
N SER A 698 -36.46 -3.54 -9.34
CA SER A 698 -37.18 -3.62 -8.07
C SER A 698 -38.55 -2.93 -8.08
N LYS A 699 -38.79 -1.96 -8.98
CA LYS A 699 -40.13 -1.36 -9.21
C LYS A 699 -41.05 -2.22 -10.10
N LYS A 700 -40.59 -3.39 -10.59
CA LYS A 700 -41.36 -4.32 -11.44
C LYS A 700 -41.71 -5.65 -10.76
N GLN A 701 -41.26 -5.84 -9.53
CA GLN A 701 -41.57 -6.97 -8.64
C GLN A 701 -42.57 -6.48 -7.59
#